data_AF-A0A8T7LG94-F1
#
_entry.id   AF-A0A8T7LG94-F1
#
_cell.length_a   1.000
_cell.length_b   1.000
_cell.length_c   1.000
_cell.angle_alpha   90.00
_cell.angle_beta   90.00
_cell.angle_gamma   90.00
#
_symmetry.space_group_name_H-M   'P 1'
#
loop_
_entity.id
_entity.type
_entity.pdbx_description
1 polymer ?
#
loop_
_entity_poly.entity_id
_entity_poly.type
_entity_poly.pdbx_seq_one_letter_code
_entity_poly.pdbx_strand_id
1 'polypeptide(L)'
;MSERQVHAVSAEIAGRTLTLETGRLAEQADGAVTVRYGDTVLLATVVASKEPRPGVDFFPLTVDYEEKMYAAGKIPGSFFKREGKPTENAILTARLTDRPLRPLFPEGYRNEVQVIVTTFSIDMVNDPGPLAIIGASAALAISDIPFLGPVGAVQVGYIDGQLQVNPTMSDMVNSRLDLVVAGTRDAVLMVEAGAKELSEEVMLEAVIQGHAVCKQLCDLQNELVRLAGRPKREFTPPPVDTSLEQAIAAWMGNRLYEAITDSNKTIRDQQTQALKQEVIAHFTADEPEEEVAARTAAVSEAFENLLYEQVRRMILDSGERVDGRGPKDIRPISVEVGLIPRVHGSGLFTRGQTQVLTIATLGSPGDEQRLDDLGIETTKRYIHHYNFPPFSTGEVKRLGSPRRRDIGHGALAERSLLAVLPPKEEFAYTMRLVSETLSSNGSSSMASVCGSTLALMDAGVPIKAPVAGVAMGLITASDGRWRVLTDIQGIEDHLGDMDFKVAGTADGITGLQMDIKTTGITYDIMREAFAQTREGRLYILDKMNAVINAPRREMSPYAPRIITLQINPDKIGALIGPGGKTIRGITEATGAQIDVEDDGRVFVSTADGEAAQQAVAMIEALTREIKVGDIFLGKVVRIMPFGAFVNLVPGKDGMVHVSELDVSRVENVEDVVKMGDEINVMVIGIEPGTGKVSLSRRALLTGETAEDRRAAGAGRGLRDGGARGSDRGSRGDGDRGPRGDGDRQRPRRR
;
A
#
# COMPACT_ATOMS: atom_id res chain seq x y z
N MET A 1 -28.74 -17.81 -37.57
CA MET A 1 -28.10 -17.20 -36.39
C MET A 1 -29.19 -17.16 -35.33
N SER A 2 -29.15 -18.01 -34.31
CA SER A 2 -30.16 -17.94 -33.23
C SER A 2 -30.03 -16.58 -32.53
N GLU A 3 -31.16 -15.97 -32.18
CA GLU A 3 -31.14 -14.75 -31.37
C GLU A 3 -30.42 -15.02 -30.05
N ARG A 4 -29.47 -14.13 -29.75
CA ARG A 4 -28.63 -14.21 -28.57
C ARG A 4 -29.48 -13.88 -27.34
N GLN A 5 -29.73 -14.86 -26.48
CA GLN A 5 -30.48 -14.63 -25.24
C GLN A 5 -29.56 -13.99 -24.20
N VAL A 6 -29.90 -12.76 -23.80
CA VAL A 6 -29.19 -12.00 -22.78
C VAL A 6 -30.11 -11.89 -21.56
N HIS A 7 -29.59 -12.27 -20.39
CA HIS A 7 -30.31 -12.18 -19.12
C HIS A 7 -29.61 -11.18 -18.22
N ALA A 8 -30.38 -10.33 -17.56
CA ALA A 8 -29.87 -9.36 -16.60
C ALA A 8 -30.78 -9.28 -15.38
N VAL A 9 -30.18 -9.13 -14.20
CA VAL A 9 -30.86 -8.84 -12.93
C VAL A 9 -30.23 -7.60 -12.30
N SER A 10 -30.98 -6.84 -11.52
CA SER A 10 -30.44 -5.65 -10.86
C SER A 10 -31.07 -5.42 -9.49
N ALA A 11 -30.29 -4.86 -8.57
CA ALA A 11 -30.76 -4.43 -7.25
C ALA A 11 -30.09 -3.11 -6.85
N GLU A 12 -30.78 -2.34 -6.01
CA GLU A 12 -30.20 -1.18 -5.33
C GLU A 12 -29.36 -1.64 -4.14
N ILE A 13 -28.06 -1.38 -4.19
CA ILE A 13 -27.08 -1.71 -3.16
C ILE A 13 -26.42 -0.41 -2.73
N ALA A 14 -26.49 -0.07 -1.44
CA ALA A 14 -25.89 1.16 -0.90
C ALA A 14 -26.16 2.43 -1.76
N GLY A 15 -27.42 2.57 -2.20
CA GLY A 15 -27.91 3.73 -2.96
C GLY A 15 -27.51 3.80 -4.45
N ARG A 16 -26.94 2.72 -5.00
CA ARG A 16 -26.57 2.62 -6.42
C ARG A 16 -27.08 1.30 -6.99
N THR A 17 -27.39 1.30 -8.29
CA THR A 17 -27.82 0.08 -9.00
C THR A 17 -26.63 -0.82 -9.30
N LEU A 18 -26.67 -2.07 -8.82
CA LEU A 18 -25.78 -3.15 -9.23
C LEU A 18 -26.53 -4.05 -10.22
N THR A 19 -25.96 -4.27 -11.40
CA THR A 19 -26.49 -5.13 -12.47
C THR A 19 -25.55 -6.32 -12.69
N LEU A 20 -26.12 -7.52 -12.80
CA LEU A 20 -25.43 -8.72 -13.28
C LEU A 20 -26.05 -9.13 -14.62
N GLU A 21 -25.23 -9.21 -15.68
CA GLU A 21 -25.66 -9.61 -17.03
C GLU A 21 -24.89 -10.85 -17.50
N THR A 22 -25.56 -11.78 -18.17
CA THR A 22 -24.93 -12.93 -18.85
C THR A 22 -25.52 -13.15 -20.25
N GLY A 23 -24.82 -13.94 -21.07
CA GLY A 23 -25.21 -14.26 -22.45
C GLY A 23 -24.68 -13.27 -23.50
N ARG A 24 -24.20 -12.08 -23.11
CA ARG A 24 -23.63 -11.07 -24.05
C ARG A 24 -22.13 -11.21 -24.29
N LEU A 25 -21.34 -11.76 -23.38
CA LEU A 25 -19.88 -11.82 -23.53
C LEU A 25 -19.38 -13.21 -23.15
N ALA A 26 -18.28 -13.63 -23.78
CA ALA A 26 -17.54 -14.86 -23.46
C ALA A 26 -18.39 -16.16 -23.39
N GLU A 27 -19.28 -16.39 -24.37
CA GLU A 27 -20.19 -17.54 -24.41
C GLU A 27 -19.52 -18.92 -24.37
N GLN A 28 -18.24 -18.99 -24.74
CA GLN A 28 -17.47 -20.24 -24.72
C GLN A 28 -17.02 -20.64 -23.31
N ALA A 29 -17.07 -19.73 -22.33
CA ALA A 29 -16.79 -20.07 -20.94
C ALA A 29 -17.88 -21.00 -20.36
N ASP A 30 -17.53 -21.76 -19.32
CA ASP A 30 -18.53 -22.54 -18.58
C ASP A 30 -19.52 -21.59 -17.89
N GLY A 31 -19.05 -20.43 -17.43
CA GLY A 31 -19.87 -19.29 -17.00
C GLY A 31 -19.19 -17.96 -17.26
N ALA A 32 -19.97 -16.94 -17.61
CA ALA A 32 -19.50 -15.57 -17.82
C ALA A 32 -20.54 -14.55 -17.36
N VAL A 33 -20.14 -13.60 -16.52
CA VAL A 33 -21.01 -12.54 -15.99
C VAL A 33 -20.33 -11.19 -16.11
N THR A 34 -21.04 -10.23 -16.69
CA THR A 34 -20.68 -8.82 -16.64
C THR A 34 -21.33 -8.19 -15.42
N VAL A 35 -20.51 -7.66 -14.52
CA VAL A 35 -20.93 -6.89 -13.35
C VAL A 35 -20.84 -5.42 -13.70
N ARG A 36 -21.90 -4.67 -13.42
CA ARG A 36 -21.91 -3.21 -13.52
C ARG A 36 -22.43 -2.62 -12.21
N TYR A 37 -21.70 -1.68 -11.64
CA TYR A 37 -22.11 -0.92 -10.46
C TYR A 37 -21.73 0.54 -10.67
N GLY A 38 -22.72 1.40 -10.90
CA GLY A 38 -22.48 2.69 -11.55
C GLY A 38 -21.91 2.51 -12.95
N ASP A 39 -20.82 3.21 -13.25
CA ASP A 39 -20.09 3.11 -14.53
C ASP A 39 -18.86 2.18 -14.41
N THR A 40 -18.59 1.62 -13.23
CA THR A 40 -17.59 0.56 -13.07
C THR A 40 -18.13 -0.78 -13.63
N VAL A 41 -17.39 -1.37 -14.57
CA VAL A 41 -17.77 -2.57 -15.32
C VAL A 41 -16.65 -3.60 -15.29
N LEU A 42 -16.97 -4.81 -14.84
CA LEU A 42 -16.07 -5.97 -14.81
C LEU A 42 -16.68 -7.13 -15.59
N LEU A 43 -15.83 -7.92 -16.25
CA LEU A 43 -16.21 -9.22 -16.82
C LEU A 43 -15.53 -10.33 -16.01
N ALA A 44 -16.33 -11.20 -15.39
CA ALA A 44 -15.85 -12.42 -14.76
C ALA A 44 -16.17 -13.63 -15.64
N THR A 45 -15.18 -14.48 -15.87
CA THR A 45 -15.33 -15.72 -16.64
C THR A 45 -14.76 -16.89 -15.85
N VAL A 46 -15.41 -18.05 -15.98
CA VAL A 46 -14.98 -19.30 -15.32
C VAL A 46 -14.95 -20.45 -16.31
N VAL A 47 -13.90 -21.26 -16.21
CA VAL A 47 -13.72 -22.47 -17.02
C VAL A 47 -13.16 -23.56 -16.13
N ALA A 48 -13.70 -24.76 -16.25
CA ALA A 48 -13.17 -25.94 -15.58
C ALA A 48 -12.80 -27.04 -16.59
N SER A 49 -11.69 -27.73 -16.33
CA SER A 49 -11.36 -28.95 -17.05
C SER A 49 -12.47 -29.99 -16.88
N LYS A 50 -12.66 -30.85 -17.88
CA LYS A 50 -13.65 -31.94 -17.79
C LYS A 50 -13.18 -33.06 -16.86
N GLU A 51 -11.88 -33.35 -16.89
CA GLU A 51 -11.23 -34.35 -16.04
C GLU A 51 -10.13 -33.72 -15.18
N PRO A 52 -9.82 -34.26 -14.00
CA PRO A 52 -8.66 -33.87 -13.21
C PRO A 52 -7.35 -34.25 -13.93
N ARG A 53 -6.27 -33.50 -13.67
CA ARG A 53 -4.95 -33.85 -14.19
C ARG A 53 -4.44 -35.12 -13.49
N PRO A 54 -3.83 -36.08 -14.22
CA PRO A 54 -3.24 -37.26 -13.60
C PRO A 54 -2.23 -36.90 -12.51
N GLY A 55 -2.35 -37.52 -11.34
CA GLY A 55 -1.42 -37.32 -10.21
C GLY A 55 -1.60 -36.02 -9.43
N VAL A 56 -2.69 -35.27 -9.64
CA VAL A 56 -2.98 -34.08 -8.83
C VAL A 56 -3.48 -34.48 -7.44
N ASP A 57 -2.84 -33.95 -6.40
CA ASP A 57 -3.11 -34.20 -4.97
C ASP A 57 -3.75 -32.99 -4.27
N PHE A 58 -3.94 -31.87 -4.97
CA PHE A 58 -4.58 -30.66 -4.49
C PHE A 58 -5.71 -30.20 -5.43
N PHE A 59 -6.51 -29.22 -5.00
CA PHE A 59 -7.51 -28.57 -5.87
C PHE A 59 -6.90 -27.39 -6.64
N PRO A 60 -6.72 -27.49 -7.98
CA PRO A 60 -6.09 -26.45 -8.78
C PRO A 60 -7.08 -25.35 -9.19
N LEU A 61 -7.48 -24.53 -8.22
CA LEU A 61 -8.16 -23.26 -8.46
C LEU A 61 -7.14 -22.15 -8.69
N THR A 62 -7.27 -21.46 -9.82
CA THR A 62 -6.51 -20.25 -10.16
C THR A 62 -7.48 -19.09 -10.35
N VAL A 63 -7.25 -17.98 -9.65
CA VAL A 63 -7.98 -16.73 -9.83
C VAL A 63 -7.03 -15.66 -10.34
N ASP A 64 -7.36 -15.02 -11.45
CA ASP A 64 -6.63 -13.90 -12.03
C ASP A 64 -7.54 -12.66 -12.06
N TYR A 65 -7.01 -11.53 -11.59
CA TYR A 65 -7.66 -10.23 -11.70
C TYR A 65 -6.79 -9.34 -12.58
N GLU A 66 -7.38 -8.82 -13.65
CA GLU A 66 -6.70 -8.10 -14.72
C GLU A 66 -7.16 -6.66 -14.76
N GLU A 67 -6.26 -5.76 -14.34
CA GLU A 67 -6.41 -4.32 -14.51
C GLU A 67 -6.00 -3.92 -15.92
N LYS A 68 -6.88 -3.23 -16.63
CA LYS A 68 -6.59 -2.68 -17.95
C LYS A 68 -6.62 -1.17 -17.89
N MET A 69 -5.54 -0.51 -18.31
CA MET A 69 -5.43 0.95 -18.17
C MET A 69 -6.46 1.71 -19.00
N TYR A 70 -6.94 1.10 -20.08
CA TYR A 70 -8.07 1.63 -20.84
C TYR A 70 -9.35 1.75 -20.00
N ALA A 71 -9.50 0.99 -18.91
CA ALA A 71 -10.66 1.07 -18.03
C ALA A 71 -10.80 2.47 -17.38
N ALA A 72 -9.67 3.14 -17.16
CA ALA A 72 -9.59 4.52 -16.70
C ALA A 72 -9.28 5.51 -17.84
N GLY A 73 -9.34 5.08 -19.10
CA GLY A 73 -9.00 5.91 -20.27
C GLY A 73 -7.51 6.27 -20.37
N LYS A 74 -6.61 5.50 -19.74
CA LYS A 74 -5.16 5.76 -19.71
C LYS A 74 -4.39 4.81 -20.62
N ILE A 75 -3.24 5.27 -21.11
CA ILE A 75 -2.22 4.41 -21.74
C ILE A 75 -1.22 4.02 -20.65
N PRO A 76 -0.80 2.73 -20.54
CA PRO A 76 0.15 2.29 -19.52
C PRO A 76 1.43 3.13 -19.45
N GLY A 77 1.92 3.38 -18.23
CA GLY A 77 3.14 4.16 -17.99
C GLY A 77 4.40 3.45 -18.51
N SER A 78 4.37 2.12 -18.59
CA SER A 78 5.47 1.25 -19.02
C SER A 78 6.12 1.68 -20.35
N PHE A 79 7.41 1.34 -20.52
CA PHE A 79 8.16 1.64 -21.77
C PHE A 79 7.46 1.08 -23.02
N PHE A 80 6.84 -0.10 -22.90
CA PHE A 80 6.16 -0.79 -24.00
C PHE A 80 4.73 -0.30 -24.25
N LYS A 81 4.17 0.59 -23.41
CA LYS A 81 2.78 1.07 -23.50
C LYS A 81 1.75 -0.07 -23.53
N ARG A 82 2.04 -1.13 -22.78
CA ARG A 82 1.22 -2.32 -22.60
C ARG A 82 1.29 -2.75 -21.13
N GLU A 83 0.18 -3.29 -20.62
CA GLU A 83 0.13 -3.91 -19.31
C GLU A 83 1.10 -5.10 -19.25
N GLY A 84 1.88 -5.16 -18.17
CA GLY A 84 2.96 -6.13 -17.99
C GLY A 84 2.60 -7.19 -16.97
N LYS A 85 3.48 -7.36 -15.98
CA LYS A 85 3.19 -8.21 -14.82
C LYS A 85 2.02 -7.62 -14.02
N PRO A 86 1.22 -8.47 -13.35
CA PRO A 86 0.17 -7.99 -12.45
C PRO A 86 0.71 -7.01 -11.41
N THR A 87 -0.04 -5.94 -11.15
CA THR A 87 0.23 -4.96 -10.10
C THR A 87 0.06 -5.62 -8.72
N GLU A 88 0.57 -4.96 -7.67
CA GLU A 88 0.34 -5.40 -6.28
C GLU A 88 -1.17 -5.47 -6.00
N ASN A 89 -1.91 -4.42 -6.34
CA ASN A 89 -3.37 -4.36 -6.18
C ASN A 89 -4.09 -5.49 -6.93
N ALA A 90 -3.67 -5.82 -8.15
CA ALA A 90 -4.26 -6.90 -8.90
C ALA A 90 -4.03 -8.29 -8.26
N ILE A 91 -2.82 -8.52 -7.72
CA ILE A 91 -2.50 -9.75 -6.98
C ILE A 91 -3.32 -9.83 -5.69
N LEU A 92 -3.46 -8.73 -4.97
CA LEU A 92 -4.25 -8.66 -3.74
C LEU A 92 -5.73 -8.91 -4.03
N THR A 93 -6.30 -8.30 -5.08
CA THR A 93 -7.70 -8.50 -5.49
C THR A 93 -7.95 -9.94 -5.95
N ALA A 94 -7.02 -10.55 -6.69
CA ALA A 94 -7.11 -11.96 -7.06
C ALA A 94 -7.14 -12.87 -5.82
N ARG A 95 -6.31 -12.59 -4.80
CA ARG A 95 -6.34 -13.33 -3.53
C ARG A 95 -7.61 -13.08 -2.73
N LEU A 96 -8.07 -11.84 -2.69
CA LEU A 96 -9.31 -11.44 -2.04
C LEU A 96 -10.52 -12.18 -2.64
N THR A 97 -10.47 -12.45 -3.95
CA THR A 97 -11.47 -13.24 -4.67
C THR A 97 -11.33 -14.74 -4.47
N ASP A 98 -10.11 -15.29 -4.47
CA ASP A 98 -9.85 -16.72 -4.27
C ASP A 98 -10.32 -17.24 -2.90
N ARG A 99 -9.97 -16.51 -1.84
CA ARG A 99 -10.18 -16.92 -0.44
C ARG A 99 -11.62 -17.33 -0.11
N PRO A 100 -12.66 -16.54 -0.40
CA PRO A 100 -14.05 -16.92 -0.11
C PRO A 100 -14.63 -17.94 -1.10
N LEU A 101 -14.04 -18.14 -2.27
CA LEU A 101 -14.57 -19.10 -3.26
C LEU A 101 -14.03 -20.51 -3.05
N ARG A 102 -12.75 -20.63 -2.68
CA ARG A 102 -12.04 -21.91 -2.50
C ARG A 102 -12.73 -22.92 -1.58
N PRO A 103 -13.24 -22.55 -0.37
CA PRO A 103 -13.87 -23.52 0.53
C PRO A 103 -15.26 -23.99 0.07
N LEU A 104 -15.83 -23.39 -0.99
CA LEU A 104 -17.16 -23.73 -1.49
C LEU A 104 -17.15 -24.74 -2.63
N PHE A 105 -15.98 -25.26 -3.02
CA PHE A 105 -15.92 -26.41 -3.91
C PHE A 105 -16.10 -27.70 -3.11
N PRO A 106 -16.84 -28.69 -3.64
CA PRO A 106 -17.02 -29.96 -2.95
C PRO A 106 -15.69 -30.62 -2.59
N GLU A 107 -15.67 -31.29 -1.44
CA GLU A 107 -14.50 -32.05 -1.00
C GLU A 107 -14.10 -33.11 -2.04
N GLY A 108 -12.79 -33.25 -2.27
CA GLY A 108 -12.25 -34.14 -3.30
C GLY A 108 -12.36 -33.61 -4.73
N TYR A 109 -12.91 -32.41 -4.98
CA TYR A 109 -12.94 -31.83 -6.32
C TYR A 109 -11.53 -31.44 -6.79
N ARG A 110 -11.05 -32.08 -7.86
CA ARG A 110 -9.66 -31.97 -8.35
C ARG A 110 -9.53 -31.48 -9.79
N ASN A 111 -10.64 -31.09 -10.42
CA ASN A 111 -10.61 -30.48 -11.74
C ASN A 111 -9.93 -29.11 -11.68
N GLU A 112 -9.22 -28.75 -12.74
CA GLU A 112 -8.61 -27.43 -12.86
C GLU A 112 -9.68 -26.39 -13.14
N VAL A 113 -9.75 -25.36 -12.30
CA VAL A 113 -10.72 -24.27 -12.41
C VAL A 113 -9.94 -22.97 -12.55
N GLN A 114 -10.23 -22.23 -13.61
CA GLN A 114 -9.69 -20.89 -13.81
C GLN A 114 -10.82 -19.87 -13.74
N VAL A 115 -10.64 -18.87 -12.89
CA VAL A 115 -11.46 -17.67 -12.80
C VAL A 115 -10.63 -16.50 -13.29
N ILE A 116 -11.13 -15.77 -14.28
CA ILE A 116 -10.51 -14.53 -14.76
C ILE A 116 -11.52 -13.40 -14.60
N VAL A 117 -11.12 -12.36 -13.90
CA VAL A 117 -11.90 -11.13 -13.74
C VAL A 117 -11.14 -9.99 -14.42
N THR A 118 -11.73 -9.34 -15.41
CA THR A 118 -11.13 -8.21 -16.13
C THR A 118 -11.95 -6.96 -15.92
N THR A 119 -11.29 -5.87 -15.50
CA THR A 119 -11.93 -4.57 -15.35
C THR A 119 -11.94 -3.84 -16.69
N PHE A 120 -13.13 -3.59 -17.22
CA PHE A 120 -13.34 -2.93 -18.52
C PHE A 120 -13.55 -1.43 -18.39
N SER A 121 -14.13 -0.98 -17.29
CA SER A 121 -14.33 0.44 -16.98
C SER A 121 -14.29 0.64 -15.47
N ILE A 122 -13.71 1.76 -15.05
CA ILE A 122 -13.73 2.21 -13.65
C ILE A 122 -14.16 3.67 -13.61
N ASP A 123 -15.11 3.99 -12.73
CA ASP A 123 -15.70 5.33 -12.61
C ASP A 123 -15.05 6.20 -11.53
N MET A 124 -14.03 5.66 -10.84
CA MET A 124 -13.33 6.27 -9.70
C MET A 124 -14.26 6.57 -8.50
N VAL A 125 -15.44 5.95 -8.47
CA VAL A 125 -16.42 6.05 -7.39
C VAL A 125 -16.55 4.70 -6.68
N ASN A 126 -16.62 3.61 -7.44
CA ASN A 126 -16.87 2.27 -6.93
C ASN A 126 -15.60 1.41 -6.97
N ASP A 127 -15.23 0.85 -5.82
CA ASP A 127 -14.09 -0.06 -5.73
C ASP A 127 -14.37 -1.37 -6.48
N PRO A 128 -13.52 -1.78 -7.44
CA PRO A 128 -13.72 -3.01 -8.20
C PRO A 128 -13.42 -4.30 -7.41
N GLY A 129 -12.74 -4.21 -6.26
CA GLY A 129 -12.33 -5.35 -5.44
C GLY A 129 -13.50 -6.24 -4.99
N PRO A 130 -14.50 -5.71 -4.25
CA PRO A 130 -15.69 -6.47 -3.90
C PRO A 130 -16.50 -6.95 -5.12
N LEU A 131 -16.52 -6.16 -6.20
CA LEU A 131 -17.23 -6.51 -7.44
C LEU A 131 -16.60 -7.72 -8.13
N ALA A 132 -15.28 -7.89 -8.03
CA ALA A 132 -14.57 -9.05 -8.57
C ALA A 132 -15.06 -10.36 -7.91
N ILE A 133 -15.29 -10.34 -6.59
CA ILE A 133 -15.83 -11.48 -5.84
C ILE A 133 -17.25 -11.81 -6.30
N ILE A 134 -18.12 -10.79 -6.39
CA ILE A 134 -19.51 -10.95 -6.82
C ILE A 134 -19.56 -11.52 -8.25
N GLY A 135 -18.75 -10.98 -9.17
CA GLY A 135 -18.71 -11.43 -10.56
C GLY A 135 -18.21 -12.86 -10.70
N ALA A 136 -17.10 -13.20 -10.03
CA ALA A 136 -16.55 -14.55 -10.02
C ALA A 136 -17.54 -15.56 -9.43
N SER A 137 -18.17 -15.22 -8.31
CA SER A 137 -19.22 -16.02 -7.69
C SER A 137 -20.42 -16.22 -8.63
N ALA A 138 -20.92 -15.16 -9.26
CA ALA A 138 -22.05 -15.24 -10.17
C ALA A 138 -21.73 -16.12 -11.39
N ALA A 139 -20.52 -15.99 -11.94
CA ALA A 139 -20.06 -16.80 -13.06
C ALA A 139 -19.94 -18.29 -12.68
N LEU A 140 -19.40 -18.63 -11.50
CA LEU A 140 -19.41 -19.99 -10.97
C LEU A 140 -20.84 -20.50 -10.75
N ALA A 141 -21.70 -19.67 -10.19
CA ALA A 141 -23.08 -20.02 -9.84
C ALA A 141 -23.92 -20.36 -11.08
N ILE A 142 -23.80 -19.61 -12.18
CA ILE A 142 -24.52 -19.91 -13.44
C ILE A 142 -23.89 -21.05 -14.25
N SER A 143 -22.62 -21.39 -14.01
CA SER A 143 -21.92 -22.45 -14.72
C SER A 143 -22.44 -23.84 -14.35
N ASP A 144 -22.00 -24.86 -15.09
CA ASP A 144 -22.20 -26.26 -14.73
C ASP A 144 -21.21 -26.75 -13.67
N ILE A 145 -20.26 -25.94 -13.19
CA ILE A 145 -19.21 -26.37 -12.24
C ILE A 145 -19.81 -26.59 -10.85
N PRO A 146 -19.46 -27.69 -10.13
CA PRO A 146 -19.93 -27.93 -8.77
C PRO A 146 -19.40 -26.85 -7.83
N PHE A 147 -20.31 -26.09 -7.23
CA PHE A 147 -19.98 -24.94 -6.39
C PHE A 147 -21.14 -24.66 -5.42
N LEU A 148 -20.82 -24.51 -4.14
CA LEU A 148 -21.78 -24.38 -3.02
C LEU A 148 -22.14 -22.93 -2.68
N GLY A 149 -21.77 -21.96 -3.53
CA GLY A 149 -22.17 -20.55 -3.37
C GLY A 149 -23.64 -20.29 -3.75
N PRO A 150 -24.04 -19.02 -3.96
CA PRO A 150 -23.19 -17.86 -4.25
C PRO A 150 -22.61 -17.15 -3.01
N VAL A 151 -21.60 -16.31 -3.26
CA VAL A 151 -20.93 -15.41 -2.31
C VAL A 151 -21.25 -13.96 -2.66
N GLY A 152 -21.69 -13.19 -1.66
CA GLY A 152 -21.75 -11.73 -1.72
C GLY A 152 -20.50 -11.11 -1.10
N ALA A 153 -20.17 -9.89 -1.49
CA ALA A 153 -19.06 -9.13 -0.91
C ALA A 153 -19.35 -7.63 -0.91
N VAL A 154 -18.89 -6.93 0.13
CA VAL A 154 -18.99 -5.47 0.25
C VAL A 154 -17.77 -4.89 0.96
N GLN A 155 -17.53 -3.60 0.75
CA GLN A 155 -16.61 -2.81 1.56
C GLN A 155 -17.40 -2.04 2.63
N VAL A 156 -16.84 -1.87 3.82
CA VAL A 156 -17.45 -1.13 4.93
C VAL A 156 -16.45 -0.09 5.42
N GLY A 157 -16.89 1.17 5.44
CA GLY A 157 -16.15 2.31 5.99
C GLY A 157 -16.69 2.76 7.34
N TYR A 158 -15.89 3.53 8.08
CA TYR A 158 -16.30 4.19 9.32
C TYR A 158 -15.99 5.69 9.19
N ILE A 159 -17.01 6.46 8.85
CA ILE A 159 -16.93 7.88 8.46
C ILE A 159 -17.89 8.66 9.36
N ASP A 160 -17.42 9.77 9.92
CA ASP A 160 -18.19 10.64 10.82
C ASP A 160 -18.88 9.90 11.99
N GLY A 161 -18.22 8.86 12.51
CA GLY A 161 -18.73 8.06 13.62
C GLY A 161 -19.78 7.02 13.24
N GLN A 162 -19.98 6.76 11.94
CA GLN A 162 -20.98 5.82 11.44
C GLN A 162 -20.38 4.81 10.46
N LEU A 163 -20.90 3.59 10.50
CA LEU A 163 -20.58 2.56 9.53
C LEU A 163 -21.35 2.81 8.23
N GLN A 164 -20.64 2.77 7.11
CA GLN A 164 -21.20 2.95 5.77
C GLN A 164 -20.82 1.76 4.89
N VAL A 165 -21.78 1.18 4.19
CA VAL A 165 -21.54 0.07 3.25
C VAL A 165 -21.29 0.62 1.85
N ASN A 166 -20.28 0.07 1.17
CA ASN A 166 -19.74 0.49 -0.13
C ASN A 166 -19.58 2.02 -0.23
N PRO A 167 -18.90 2.69 0.72
CA PRO A 167 -18.59 4.12 0.57
C PRO A 167 -17.89 4.39 -0.76
N THR A 168 -17.95 5.62 -1.27
CA THR A 168 -17.23 5.93 -2.51
C THR A 168 -15.72 5.88 -2.25
N MET A 169 -14.93 5.61 -3.30
CA MET A 169 -13.47 5.61 -3.18
C MET A 169 -12.93 6.96 -2.65
N SER A 170 -13.63 8.08 -2.93
CA SER A 170 -13.28 9.40 -2.39
C SER A 170 -13.61 9.54 -0.89
N ASP A 171 -14.75 9.00 -0.46
CA ASP A 171 -15.14 9.03 0.97
C ASP A 171 -14.20 8.16 1.82
N MET A 172 -13.68 7.07 1.24
CA MET A 172 -12.74 6.16 1.89
C MET A 172 -11.44 6.82 2.35
N VAL A 173 -11.00 7.90 1.70
CA VAL A 173 -9.83 8.69 2.11
C VAL A 173 -9.97 9.20 3.55
N ASN A 174 -11.19 9.59 3.94
CA ASN A 174 -11.51 10.09 5.27
C ASN A 174 -11.97 9.00 6.24
N SER A 175 -12.09 7.76 5.77
CA SER A 175 -12.54 6.65 6.60
C SER A 175 -11.49 6.27 7.67
N ARG A 176 -12.00 5.79 8.81
CA ARG A 176 -11.20 5.12 9.84
C ARG A 176 -11.21 3.60 9.71
N LEU A 177 -11.99 3.05 8.78
CA LEU A 177 -12.09 1.62 8.51
C LEU A 177 -12.08 1.39 7.00
N ASP A 178 -11.26 0.45 6.55
CA ASP A 178 -11.37 -0.16 5.24
C ASP A 178 -11.53 -1.65 5.49
N LEU A 179 -12.77 -2.15 5.44
CA LEU A 179 -13.09 -3.56 5.69
C LEU A 179 -13.81 -4.15 4.50
N VAL A 180 -13.24 -5.17 3.88
CA VAL A 180 -13.94 -6.03 2.93
C VAL A 180 -14.41 -7.27 3.66
N VAL A 181 -15.71 -7.57 3.52
CA VAL A 181 -16.31 -8.81 4.02
C VAL A 181 -16.97 -9.54 2.86
N ALA A 182 -16.74 -10.86 2.80
CA ALA A 182 -17.40 -11.74 1.86
C ALA A 182 -17.99 -12.96 2.58
N GLY A 183 -19.15 -13.41 2.13
CA GLY A 183 -19.86 -14.51 2.75
C GLY A 183 -20.98 -15.07 1.88
N THR A 184 -21.45 -16.25 2.24
CA THR A 184 -22.69 -16.83 1.69
C THR A 184 -23.90 -16.16 2.35
N ARG A 185 -25.09 -16.71 2.11
CA ARG A 185 -26.30 -16.29 2.84
C ARG A 185 -26.21 -16.58 4.34
N ASP A 186 -25.49 -17.63 4.71
CA ASP A 186 -25.54 -18.23 6.03
C ASP A 186 -24.28 -17.94 6.87
N ALA A 187 -23.13 -17.78 6.22
CA ALA A 187 -21.85 -17.64 6.91
C ALA A 187 -20.95 -16.58 6.26
N VAL A 188 -20.23 -15.85 7.11
CA VAL A 188 -19.06 -15.07 6.69
C VAL A 188 -17.95 -16.06 6.33
N LEU A 189 -17.28 -15.84 5.21
CA LEU A 189 -16.19 -16.69 4.74
C LEU A 189 -14.84 -15.99 4.84
N MET A 190 -14.82 -14.68 4.60
CA MET A 190 -13.58 -13.92 4.53
C MET A 190 -13.79 -12.50 5.05
N VAL A 191 -12.84 -12.03 5.85
CA VAL A 191 -12.71 -10.62 6.24
C VAL A 191 -11.27 -10.18 5.97
N GLU A 192 -11.12 -8.97 5.46
CA GLU A 192 -9.83 -8.30 5.26
C GLU A 192 -10.02 -6.83 5.61
N ALA A 193 -9.28 -6.30 6.58
CA ALA A 193 -9.49 -4.93 7.03
C ALA A 193 -8.24 -4.21 7.53
N GLY A 194 -8.28 -2.88 7.39
CA GLY A 194 -7.37 -1.91 7.97
C GLY A 194 -8.17 -0.87 8.74
N ALA A 195 -7.69 -0.45 9.90
CA ALA A 195 -8.43 0.42 10.79
C ALA A 195 -7.54 1.44 11.51
N LYS A 196 -8.08 2.61 11.81
CA LYS A 196 -7.43 3.65 12.63
C LYS A 196 -7.86 3.47 14.10
N GLU A 197 -7.30 2.44 14.73
CA GLU A 197 -7.51 2.04 16.13
C GLU A 197 -9.00 1.99 16.51
N LEU A 198 -9.71 1.02 15.93
CA LEU A 198 -11.13 0.77 16.23
C LEU A 198 -11.29 -0.39 17.22
N SER A 199 -12.33 -0.33 18.05
CA SER A 199 -12.58 -1.38 19.04
C SER A 199 -13.02 -2.69 18.39
N GLU A 200 -12.81 -3.81 19.09
CA GLU A 200 -13.30 -5.12 18.68
C GLU A 200 -14.82 -5.13 18.39
N GLU A 201 -15.60 -4.34 19.14
CA GLU A 201 -17.05 -4.21 18.97
C GLU A 201 -17.42 -3.54 17.65
N VAL A 202 -16.82 -2.39 17.32
CA VAL A 202 -17.06 -1.70 16.05
C VAL A 202 -16.64 -2.56 14.86
N MET A 203 -15.53 -3.30 14.98
CA MET A 203 -15.09 -4.23 13.94
C MET A 203 -16.11 -5.36 13.71
N LEU A 204 -16.68 -5.92 14.78
CA LEU A 204 -17.71 -6.96 14.67
C LEU A 204 -19.02 -6.41 14.08
N GLU A 205 -19.44 -5.22 14.49
CA GLU A 205 -20.62 -4.54 13.93
C GLU A 205 -20.46 -4.29 12.43
N ALA A 206 -19.27 -3.88 11.98
CA ALA A 206 -18.96 -3.71 10.56
C ALA A 206 -19.10 -5.03 9.78
N VAL A 207 -18.59 -6.15 10.33
CA VAL A 207 -18.76 -7.48 9.73
C VAL A 207 -20.23 -7.88 9.66
N ILE A 208 -21.01 -7.64 10.71
CA ILE A 208 -22.44 -7.97 10.75
C ILE A 208 -23.21 -7.17 9.69
N GLN A 209 -23.00 -5.84 9.63
CA GLN A 209 -23.69 -4.97 8.70
C GLN A 209 -23.31 -5.28 7.25
N GLY A 210 -22.03 -5.54 6.97
CA GLY A 210 -21.59 -5.92 5.64
C GLY A 210 -22.11 -7.30 5.22
N HIS A 211 -22.12 -8.28 6.12
CA HIS A 211 -22.71 -9.61 5.85
C HIS A 211 -24.21 -9.51 5.52
N ALA A 212 -24.96 -8.62 6.17
CA ALA A 212 -26.37 -8.41 5.86
C ALA A 212 -26.61 -8.02 4.39
N VAL A 213 -25.72 -7.20 3.81
CA VAL A 213 -25.78 -6.83 2.39
C VAL A 213 -25.25 -7.96 1.49
N CYS A 214 -24.26 -8.73 1.94
CA CYS A 214 -23.82 -9.93 1.21
C CYS A 214 -24.98 -10.91 0.95
N LYS A 215 -25.90 -11.07 1.92
CA LYS A 215 -27.11 -11.90 1.75
C LYS A 215 -27.99 -11.40 0.60
N GLN A 216 -28.17 -10.08 0.47
CA GLN A 216 -28.94 -9.49 -0.63
C GLN A 216 -28.27 -9.74 -1.99
N LEU A 217 -26.93 -9.68 -2.03
CA LEU A 217 -26.15 -9.97 -3.24
C LEU A 217 -26.19 -11.46 -3.61
N CYS A 218 -26.23 -12.37 -2.64
CA CYS A 218 -26.48 -13.80 -2.90
C CYS A 218 -27.86 -14.01 -3.53
N ASP A 219 -28.88 -13.30 -3.05
CA ASP A 219 -30.26 -13.40 -3.57
C ASP A 219 -30.36 -12.91 -5.01
N LEU A 220 -29.68 -11.81 -5.33
CA LEU A 220 -29.57 -11.30 -6.70
C LEU A 220 -28.89 -12.31 -7.64
N GLN A 221 -27.80 -12.94 -7.18
CA GLN A 221 -27.12 -13.98 -7.96
C GLN A 221 -28.00 -15.21 -8.18
N ASN A 222 -28.75 -15.64 -7.16
CA ASN A 222 -29.70 -16.74 -7.28
C ASN A 222 -30.84 -16.42 -8.27
N GLU A 223 -31.24 -15.15 -8.38
CA GLU A 223 -32.17 -14.73 -9.43
C GLU A 223 -31.58 -14.93 -10.83
N LEU A 224 -30.32 -14.55 -11.05
CA LEU A 224 -29.63 -14.79 -12.32
C LEU A 224 -29.50 -16.30 -12.63
N VAL A 225 -29.19 -17.12 -11.62
CA VAL A 225 -29.15 -18.59 -11.74
C VAL A 225 -30.50 -19.15 -12.17
N ARG A 226 -31.62 -18.65 -11.65
CA ARG A 226 -32.96 -19.09 -12.09
C ARG A 226 -33.24 -18.78 -13.57
N LEU A 227 -32.68 -17.69 -14.08
CA LEU A 227 -32.90 -17.24 -15.47
C LEU A 227 -31.96 -17.92 -16.47
N ALA A 228 -30.69 -18.13 -16.10
CA ALA A 228 -29.62 -18.49 -17.02
C ALA A 228 -28.67 -19.58 -16.51
N GLY A 229 -28.92 -20.15 -15.33
CA GLY A 229 -28.08 -21.17 -14.71
C GLY A 229 -28.12 -22.50 -15.47
N ARG A 230 -26.95 -23.12 -15.63
CA ARG A 230 -26.82 -24.46 -16.18
C ARG A 230 -26.98 -25.51 -15.07
N PRO A 231 -27.53 -26.70 -15.37
CA PRO A 231 -27.49 -27.83 -14.45
C PRO A 231 -26.04 -28.11 -14.03
N LYS A 232 -25.82 -28.34 -12.73
CA LYS A 232 -24.49 -28.70 -12.23
C LYS A 232 -24.08 -30.05 -12.80
N ARG A 233 -22.83 -30.15 -13.27
CA ARG A 233 -22.23 -31.41 -13.70
C ARG A 233 -22.19 -32.35 -12.50
N GLU A 234 -22.48 -33.63 -12.77
CA GLU A 234 -22.44 -34.64 -11.75
C GLU A 234 -21.01 -34.76 -11.22
N PHE A 235 -20.87 -34.74 -9.90
CA PHE A 235 -19.63 -35.01 -9.21
C PHE A 235 -19.93 -36.07 -8.16
N THR A 236 -19.27 -37.20 -8.29
CA THR A 236 -19.32 -38.27 -7.29
C THR A 236 -18.14 -38.04 -6.35
N PRO A 237 -18.37 -37.66 -5.09
CA PRO A 237 -17.31 -37.61 -4.10
C PRO A 237 -16.61 -38.97 -4.03
N PRO A 238 -15.30 -39.01 -3.77
CA PRO A 238 -14.61 -40.27 -3.54
C PRO A 238 -15.32 -41.07 -2.43
N PRO A 239 -15.47 -42.39 -2.58
CA PRO A 239 -16.11 -43.21 -1.56
C PRO A 239 -15.32 -43.11 -0.25
N VAL A 240 -16.04 -42.86 0.85
CA VAL A 240 -15.46 -42.84 2.19
C VAL A 240 -15.31 -44.29 2.66
N ASP A 241 -14.17 -44.91 2.36
CA ASP A 241 -13.80 -46.21 2.92
C ASP A 241 -12.91 -46.02 4.16
N THR A 242 -13.53 -46.00 5.33
CA THR A 242 -12.81 -45.86 6.61
C THR A 242 -12.21 -47.18 7.12
N SER A 243 -12.35 -48.31 6.40
CA SER A 243 -11.89 -49.60 6.90
C SER A 243 -10.37 -49.64 7.08
N LEU A 244 -9.64 -49.01 6.15
CA LEU A 244 -8.19 -48.85 6.23
C LEU A 244 -7.79 -47.93 7.39
N GLU A 245 -8.47 -46.80 7.56
CA GLU A 245 -8.24 -45.87 8.69
C GLU A 245 -8.46 -46.57 10.03
N GLN A 246 -9.54 -47.33 10.17
CA GLN A 246 -9.84 -48.10 11.39
C GLN A 246 -8.77 -49.16 11.68
N ALA A 247 -8.29 -49.88 10.65
CA ALA A 247 -7.22 -50.86 10.79
C ALA A 247 -5.90 -50.20 11.20
N ILE A 248 -5.54 -49.08 10.57
CA ILE A 248 -4.34 -48.29 10.90
C ILE A 248 -4.44 -47.75 12.33
N ALA A 249 -5.56 -47.16 12.71
CA ALA A 249 -5.78 -46.64 14.06
C ALA A 249 -5.67 -47.73 15.13
N ALA A 250 -6.27 -48.91 14.89
CA ALA A 250 -6.17 -50.05 15.79
C ALA A 250 -4.73 -50.56 15.95
N TRP A 251 -3.96 -50.58 14.85
CA TRP A 251 -2.56 -51.01 14.87
C TRP A 251 -1.63 -49.99 15.55
N MET A 252 -1.81 -48.70 15.29
CA MET A 252 -1.01 -47.64 15.90
C MET A 252 -1.29 -47.49 17.40
N GLY A 253 -2.52 -47.72 17.84
CA GLY A 253 -2.94 -47.46 19.21
C GLY A 253 -2.62 -46.02 19.63
N ASN A 254 -1.98 -45.85 20.79
CA ASN A 254 -1.63 -44.52 21.32
C ASN A 254 -0.36 -43.90 20.72
N ARG A 255 0.36 -44.63 19.85
CA ARG A 255 1.67 -44.18 19.32
C ARG A 255 1.57 -42.91 18.49
N LEU A 256 0.42 -42.68 17.85
CA LEU A 256 0.17 -41.43 17.12
C LEU A 256 0.12 -40.24 18.08
N TYR A 257 -0.59 -40.36 19.20
CA TYR A 257 -0.62 -39.32 20.24
C TYR A 257 0.78 -39.02 20.78
N GLU A 258 1.57 -40.06 21.04
CA GLU A 258 2.96 -39.91 21.51
C GLU A 258 3.86 -39.22 20.47
N ALA A 259 3.72 -39.58 19.19
CA ALA A 259 4.53 -39.02 18.11
C ALA A 259 4.21 -37.54 17.78
N ILE A 260 2.98 -37.10 18.03
CA ILE A 260 2.54 -35.73 17.74
C ILE A 260 2.68 -34.79 18.95
N THR A 261 3.05 -35.31 20.11
CA THR A 261 3.14 -34.52 21.35
C THR A 261 4.60 -34.21 21.68
N ASP A 262 5.09 -33.11 21.13
CA ASP A 262 6.41 -32.57 21.47
C ASP A 262 6.42 -31.05 21.23
N SER A 263 7.03 -30.31 22.16
CA SER A 263 7.19 -28.86 22.07
C SER A 263 8.02 -28.39 20.87
N ASN A 264 8.96 -29.22 20.38
CA ASN A 264 9.83 -28.93 19.26
C ASN A 264 9.26 -29.51 17.95
N LYS A 265 8.91 -28.63 17.02
CA LYS A 265 8.40 -29.00 15.69
C LYS A 265 9.28 -30.04 14.98
N THR A 266 10.59 -29.87 14.97
CA THR A 266 11.48 -30.75 14.21
C THR A 266 11.48 -32.17 14.76
N ILE A 267 11.45 -32.33 16.08
CA ILE A 267 11.39 -33.64 16.74
C ILE A 267 10.04 -34.29 16.45
N ARG A 268 8.95 -33.53 16.63
CA ARG A 268 7.59 -33.98 16.34
C ARG A 268 7.42 -34.44 14.89
N ASP A 269 7.89 -33.64 13.93
CA ASP A 269 7.81 -33.98 12.50
C ASP A 269 8.62 -35.25 12.19
N GLN A 270 9.79 -35.42 12.80
CA GLN A 270 10.61 -36.63 12.65
C GLN A 270 9.92 -37.86 13.23
N GLN A 271 9.35 -37.76 14.43
CA GLN A 271 8.63 -38.87 15.08
C GLN A 271 7.36 -39.25 14.32
N THR A 272 6.58 -38.25 13.88
CA THR A 272 5.37 -38.45 13.09
C THR A 272 5.70 -39.09 11.74
N GLN A 273 6.77 -38.62 11.07
CA GLN A 273 7.21 -39.20 9.80
C GLN A 273 7.76 -40.62 9.99
N ALA A 274 8.51 -40.89 11.06
CA ALA A 274 9.00 -42.24 11.36
C ALA A 274 7.83 -43.21 11.57
N LEU A 275 6.84 -42.82 12.37
CA LEU A 275 5.62 -43.61 12.57
C LEU A 275 4.88 -43.82 11.24
N LYS A 276 4.75 -42.79 10.41
CA LYS A 276 4.13 -42.91 9.08
C LYS A 276 4.84 -43.93 8.20
N GLN A 277 6.18 -43.95 8.20
CA GLN A 277 6.95 -44.94 7.43
C GLN A 277 6.75 -46.37 7.96
N GLU A 278 6.64 -46.55 9.27
CA GLU A 278 6.33 -47.87 9.85
C GLU A 278 4.92 -48.34 9.49
N VAL A 279 3.94 -47.45 9.50
CA VAL A 279 2.56 -47.74 9.06
C VAL A 279 2.55 -48.13 7.59
N ILE A 280 3.20 -47.35 6.72
CA ILE A 280 3.33 -47.67 5.30
C ILE A 280 3.95 -49.06 5.13
N ALA A 281 5.10 -49.31 5.75
CA ALA A 281 5.80 -50.59 5.64
C ALA A 281 4.93 -51.78 6.10
N HIS A 282 4.13 -51.62 7.17
CA HIS A 282 3.24 -52.68 7.65
C HIS A 282 2.09 -52.96 6.68
N PHE A 283 1.40 -51.91 6.20
CA PHE A 283 0.19 -52.04 5.39
C PHE A 283 0.46 -52.24 3.89
N THR A 284 1.73 -52.25 3.47
CA THR A 284 2.16 -52.58 2.10
C THR A 284 3.01 -53.86 2.01
N ALA A 285 3.32 -54.53 3.12
CA ALA A 285 4.29 -55.63 3.16
C ALA A 285 3.92 -56.82 2.27
N ASP A 286 2.61 -57.14 2.20
CA ASP A 286 2.08 -58.31 1.52
C ASP A 286 1.40 -57.98 0.17
N GLU A 287 1.53 -56.73 -0.30
CA GLU A 287 0.89 -56.26 -1.54
C GLU A 287 1.71 -56.66 -2.78
N PRO A 288 1.06 -57.01 -3.90
CA PRO A 288 1.74 -57.20 -5.18
C PRO A 288 2.51 -55.94 -5.62
N GLU A 289 3.68 -56.10 -6.25
CA GLU A 289 4.57 -54.98 -6.65
C GLU A 289 3.85 -53.89 -7.49
N GLU A 290 2.88 -54.30 -8.32
CA GLU A 290 2.07 -53.40 -9.15
C GLU A 290 1.07 -52.56 -8.35
N GLU A 291 0.68 -52.99 -7.15
CA GLU A 291 -0.32 -52.33 -6.29
C GLU A 291 0.30 -51.54 -5.13
N VAL A 292 1.57 -51.81 -4.78
CA VAL A 292 2.30 -51.15 -3.68
C VAL A 292 2.22 -49.63 -3.75
N ALA A 293 2.36 -49.04 -4.95
CA ALA A 293 2.32 -47.59 -5.12
C ALA A 293 0.94 -46.99 -4.78
N ALA A 294 -0.14 -47.63 -5.25
CA ALA A 294 -1.51 -47.20 -4.96
C ALA A 294 -1.84 -47.41 -3.47
N ARG A 295 -1.43 -48.54 -2.90
CA ARG A 295 -1.60 -48.82 -1.47
C ARG A 295 -0.86 -47.81 -0.59
N THR A 296 0.38 -47.49 -0.95
CA THR A 296 1.20 -46.49 -0.23
C THR A 296 0.51 -45.12 -0.19
N ALA A 297 -0.10 -44.70 -1.31
CA ALA A 297 -0.85 -43.45 -1.39
C ALA A 297 -2.08 -43.49 -0.46
N ALA A 298 -2.87 -44.57 -0.52
CA ALA A 298 -4.05 -44.75 0.32
C ALA A 298 -3.72 -44.79 1.82
N VAL A 299 -2.66 -45.52 2.21
CA VAL A 299 -2.18 -45.58 3.60
C VAL A 299 -1.67 -44.22 4.07
N SER A 300 -0.99 -43.48 3.19
CA SER A 300 -0.51 -42.13 3.50
C SER A 300 -1.65 -41.15 3.73
N GLU A 301 -2.70 -41.19 2.89
CA GLU A 301 -3.90 -40.35 3.03
C GLU A 301 -4.66 -40.69 4.33
N ALA A 302 -4.89 -41.98 4.59
CA ALA A 302 -5.52 -42.45 5.82
C ALA A 302 -4.75 -42.01 7.09
N PHE A 303 -3.40 -42.06 7.05
CA PHE A 303 -2.58 -41.57 8.16
C PHE A 303 -2.74 -40.06 8.40
N GLU A 304 -2.79 -39.25 7.33
CA GLU A 304 -3.00 -37.79 7.46
C GLU A 304 -4.40 -37.47 8.02
N ASN A 305 -5.43 -38.21 7.62
CA ASN A 305 -6.78 -38.08 8.18
C ASN A 305 -6.82 -38.42 9.68
N LEU A 306 -6.16 -39.51 10.09
CA LEU A 306 -6.06 -39.88 11.50
C LEU A 306 -5.26 -38.84 12.31
N LEU A 307 -4.20 -38.28 11.73
CA LEU A 307 -3.45 -37.16 12.33
C LEU A 307 -4.36 -35.94 12.52
N TYR A 308 -5.15 -35.59 11.50
CA TYR A 308 -6.13 -34.51 11.54
C TYR A 308 -7.14 -34.70 12.68
N GLU A 309 -7.76 -35.88 12.77
CA GLU A 309 -8.73 -36.21 13.81
C GLU A 309 -8.11 -36.21 15.21
N GLN A 310 -6.93 -36.80 15.35
CA GLN A 310 -6.26 -36.93 16.65
C GLN A 310 -5.90 -35.56 17.25
N VAL A 311 -5.36 -34.64 16.45
CA VAL A 311 -5.03 -33.28 16.93
C VAL A 311 -6.30 -32.52 17.34
N ARG A 312 -7.36 -32.59 16.54
CA ARG A 312 -8.64 -31.92 16.86
C ARG A 312 -9.26 -32.48 18.12
N ARG A 313 -9.28 -33.80 18.27
CA ARG A 313 -9.81 -34.50 19.45
C ARG A 313 -9.08 -34.08 20.71
N MET A 314 -7.74 -34.04 20.67
CA MET A 314 -6.91 -33.60 21.79
C MET A 314 -7.30 -32.17 22.23
N ILE A 315 -7.39 -31.23 21.29
CA ILE A 315 -7.73 -29.84 21.59
C ILE A 315 -9.16 -29.69 22.13
N LEU A 316 -10.13 -30.40 21.55
CA LEU A 316 -11.54 -30.30 21.93
C LEU A 316 -11.84 -30.98 23.28
N ASP A 317 -11.27 -32.15 23.53
CA ASP A 317 -11.59 -33.00 24.68
C ASP A 317 -10.71 -32.69 25.90
N SER A 318 -9.39 -32.64 25.75
CA SER A 318 -8.47 -32.36 26.87
C SER A 318 -8.10 -30.89 27.00
N GLY A 319 -8.28 -30.08 25.94
CA GLY A 319 -7.82 -28.69 25.91
C GLY A 319 -6.31 -28.56 25.76
N GLU A 320 -5.61 -29.67 25.53
CA GLU A 320 -4.17 -29.73 25.34
C GLU A 320 -3.81 -29.58 23.87
N ARG A 321 -2.72 -28.89 23.57
CA ARG A 321 -2.18 -28.70 22.22
C ARG A 321 -0.95 -29.58 22.01
N VAL A 322 -0.54 -29.74 20.76
CA VAL A 322 0.59 -30.60 20.34
C VAL A 322 1.93 -30.25 21.00
N ASP A 323 2.06 -29.06 21.57
CA ASP A 323 3.24 -28.59 22.29
C ASP A 323 3.03 -28.47 23.81
N GLY A 324 1.94 -29.03 24.34
CA GLY A 324 1.58 -29.02 25.77
C GLY A 324 0.95 -27.72 26.26
N ARG A 325 0.72 -26.73 25.38
CA ARG A 325 0.02 -25.48 25.76
C ARG A 325 -1.48 -25.67 25.90
N GLY A 326 -2.10 -24.84 26.72
CA GLY A 326 -3.54 -24.63 26.71
C GLY A 326 -4.00 -23.72 25.56
N PRO A 327 -5.33 -23.53 25.38
CA PRO A 327 -5.88 -22.78 24.26
C PRO A 327 -5.52 -21.29 24.27
N LYS A 328 -5.30 -20.70 25.44
CA LYS A 328 -4.99 -19.27 25.60
C LYS A 328 -3.49 -18.95 25.64
N ASP A 329 -2.65 -19.97 25.78
CA ASP A 329 -1.22 -19.78 26.03
C ASP A 329 -0.47 -19.34 24.78
N ILE A 330 0.41 -18.36 24.96
CA ILE A 330 1.28 -17.82 23.90
C ILE A 330 2.68 -18.43 24.06
N ARG A 331 3.33 -18.76 22.94
CA ARG A 331 4.70 -19.30 22.95
C ARG A 331 5.69 -18.29 23.56
N PRO A 332 6.86 -18.75 24.04
CA PRO A 332 7.90 -17.85 24.52
C PRO A 332 8.27 -16.79 23.49
N ILE A 333 8.41 -15.53 23.92
CA ILE A 333 8.75 -14.40 23.07
C ILE A 333 10.12 -13.85 23.46
N SER A 334 10.98 -13.63 22.48
CA SER A 334 12.18 -12.81 22.60
C SER A 334 12.16 -11.69 21.57
N VAL A 335 12.71 -10.54 21.97
CA VAL A 335 12.70 -9.30 21.20
C VAL A 335 14.09 -8.70 21.28
N GLU A 336 14.64 -8.31 20.14
CA GLU A 336 15.91 -7.58 20.03
C GLU A 336 15.78 -6.44 19.02
N VAL A 337 16.49 -5.34 19.27
CA VAL A 337 16.55 -4.16 18.38
C VAL A 337 17.99 -3.73 18.19
N GLY A 338 18.29 -3.01 17.10
CA GLY A 338 19.65 -2.54 16.81
C GLY A 338 20.66 -3.66 16.55
N LEU A 339 20.19 -4.82 16.07
CA LEU A 339 20.99 -6.03 15.84
C LEU A 339 21.95 -5.88 14.66
N ILE A 340 21.50 -5.27 13.57
CA ILE A 340 22.27 -5.19 12.33
C ILE A 340 23.02 -3.85 12.29
N PRO A 341 24.35 -3.85 12.12
CA PRO A 341 25.10 -2.60 12.01
C PRO A 341 24.78 -1.88 10.69
N ARG A 342 24.88 -0.55 10.69
CA ARG A 342 24.71 0.36 9.53
C ARG A 342 23.30 0.51 8.94
N VAL A 343 22.33 -0.32 9.30
CA VAL A 343 20.94 -0.08 8.89
C VAL A 343 20.34 1.07 9.72
N HIS A 344 19.21 1.63 9.28
CA HIS A 344 18.61 2.76 10.00
C HIS A 344 17.88 2.29 11.25
N GLY A 345 17.18 1.16 11.16
CA GLY A 345 16.67 0.44 12.32
C GLY A 345 16.50 -1.05 12.03
N SER A 346 16.52 -1.86 13.08
CA SER A 346 16.29 -3.31 12.99
C SER A 346 15.48 -3.81 14.18
N GLY A 347 14.60 -4.78 13.90
CA GLY A 347 13.79 -5.46 14.91
C GLY A 347 13.77 -6.95 14.64
N LEU A 348 14.34 -7.74 15.56
CA LEU A 348 14.23 -9.20 15.56
C LEU A 348 13.13 -9.59 16.54
N PHE A 349 12.07 -10.21 16.02
CA PHE A 349 10.97 -10.72 16.83
C PHE A 349 10.94 -12.25 16.70
N THR A 350 11.04 -12.94 17.83
CA THR A 350 10.92 -14.40 17.90
C THR A 350 9.78 -14.78 18.82
N ARG A 351 8.86 -15.62 18.34
CA ARG A 351 7.77 -16.22 19.11
C ARG A 351 7.74 -17.71 18.88
N GLY A 352 8.16 -18.48 19.87
CA GLY A 352 8.42 -19.92 19.74
C GLY A 352 9.41 -20.20 18.59
N GLN A 353 8.96 -20.96 17.59
CA GLN A 353 9.75 -21.29 16.39
C GLN A 353 9.34 -20.44 15.17
N THR A 354 8.76 -19.26 15.39
CA THR A 354 8.59 -18.25 14.34
C THR A 354 9.50 -17.07 14.65
N GLN A 355 10.39 -16.75 13.71
CA GLN A 355 11.38 -15.69 13.85
C GLN A 355 11.41 -14.83 12.59
N VAL A 356 11.27 -13.51 12.79
CA VAL A 356 11.31 -12.54 11.71
C VAL A 356 12.28 -11.43 12.08
N LEU A 357 13.24 -11.15 11.19
CA LEU A 357 14.10 -9.99 11.25
C LEU A 357 13.54 -8.93 10.30
N THR A 358 13.22 -7.76 10.81
CA THR A 358 12.80 -6.62 9.99
C THR A 358 13.86 -5.54 9.98
N ILE A 359 14.16 -5.03 8.78
CA ILE A 359 15.07 -3.90 8.57
C ILE A 359 14.26 -2.70 8.08
N ALA A 360 14.42 -1.56 8.74
CA ALA A 360 13.87 -0.28 8.32
C ALA A 360 14.95 0.55 7.60
N THR A 361 14.58 1.07 6.43
CA THR A 361 15.36 2.02 5.65
C THR A 361 14.53 3.29 5.44
N LEU A 362 15.16 4.44 5.69
CA LEU A 362 14.57 5.77 5.53
C LEU A 362 15.17 6.41 4.27
N GLY A 363 14.30 6.90 3.39
CA GLY A 363 14.64 7.59 2.15
C GLY A 363 14.05 9.00 2.12
N SER A 364 14.43 9.75 1.09
CA SER A 364 13.89 11.09 0.84
C SER A 364 12.43 11.02 0.36
N PRO A 365 11.69 12.14 0.34
CA PRO A 365 10.35 12.19 -0.27
C PRO A 365 10.35 11.72 -1.73
N GLY A 366 11.42 11.97 -2.50
CA GLY A 366 11.53 11.52 -3.88
C GLY A 366 11.62 10.00 -4.07
N ASP A 367 11.92 9.24 -3.00
CA ASP A 367 12.02 7.78 -3.02
C ASP A 367 10.65 7.05 -2.94
N GLU A 368 9.54 7.80 -2.86
CA GLU A 368 8.18 7.24 -2.83
C GLU A 368 7.94 6.27 -4.02
N GLN A 369 7.30 5.14 -3.73
CA GLN A 369 6.95 4.19 -4.78
C GLN A 369 5.79 4.73 -5.60
N ARG A 370 5.99 4.91 -6.90
CA ARG A 370 4.91 5.27 -7.83
C ARG A 370 4.04 4.04 -8.12
N LEU A 371 2.73 4.21 -8.02
CA LEU A 371 1.72 3.21 -8.33
C LEU A 371 1.19 3.46 -9.75
N ASP A 372 1.16 2.41 -10.56
CA ASP A 372 0.62 2.41 -11.93
C ASP A 372 -0.48 1.33 -11.98
N ASP A 373 -1.56 1.58 -11.24
CA ASP A 373 -2.76 0.75 -11.14
C ASP A 373 -4.05 1.59 -11.38
N LEU A 374 -5.23 1.02 -11.13
CA LEU A 374 -6.53 1.69 -11.29
C LEU A 374 -6.98 2.46 -10.04
N GLY A 375 -6.16 2.54 -8.99
CA GLY A 375 -6.47 3.21 -7.74
C GLY A 375 -6.46 4.74 -7.81
N ILE A 376 -6.94 5.37 -6.73
CA ILE A 376 -6.83 6.83 -6.53
C ILE A 376 -5.40 7.20 -6.10
N GLU A 377 -4.79 6.37 -5.26
CA GLU A 377 -3.43 6.60 -4.80
C GLU A 377 -2.44 6.43 -5.95
N THR A 378 -1.54 7.40 -6.11
CA THR A 378 -0.54 7.40 -7.19
C THR A 378 0.87 7.18 -6.68
N THR A 379 1.09 7.33 -5.38
CA THR A 379 2.37 7.09 -4.72
C THR A 379 2.16 6.48 -3.33
N LYS A 380 3.22 5.85 -2.83
CA LYS A 380 3.25 5.19 -1.54
C LYS A 380 4.55 5.50 -0.81
N ARG A 381 4.43 6.18 0.33
CA ARG A 381 5.52 6.58 1.23
C ARG A 381 5.99 5.48 2.15
N TYR A 382 5.10 4.57 2.53
CA TYR A 382 5.41 3.46 3.40
C TYR A 382 5.33 2.16 2.62
N ILE A 383 6.45 1.46 2.48
CA ILE A 383 6.60 0.28 1.63
C ILE A 383 6.98 -0.90 2.52
N HIS A 384 6.13 -1.92 2.56
CA HIS A 384 6.45 -3.16 3.28
C HIS A 384 6.71 -4.32 2.32
N HIS A 385 7.90 -4.89 2.38
CA HIS A 385 8.24 -6.11 1.68
C HIS A 385 8.38 -7.26 2.66
N TYR A 386 7.75 -8.38 2.33
CA TYR A 386 7.79 -9.60 3.10
C TYR A 386 8.44 -10.72 2.28
N ASN A 387 9.43 -11.39 2.89
CA ASN A 387 10.16 -12.49 2.28
C ASN A 387 10.02 -13.77 3.11
N PHE A 388 9.72 -14.88 2.42
CA PHE A 388 9.58 -16.21 3.01
C PHE A 388 10.51 -17.22 2.32
N PRO A 389 11.80 -17.21 2.66
CA PRO A 389 12.78 -18.12 2.06
C PRO A 389 12.53 -19.57 2.52
N PRO A 390 12.86 -20.58 1.68
CA PRO A 390 12.52 -21.98 1.97
C PRO A 390 13.28 -22.56 3.19
N PHE A 391 14.44 -22.01 3.54
CA PHE A 391 15.14 -22.41 4.77
C PHE A 391 14.34 -22.10 6.04
N SER A 392 13.39 -21.16 6.00
CA SER A 392 12.58 -20.80 7.17
C SER A 392 11.66 -21.93 7.64
N THR A 393 11.34 -22.88 6.75
CA THR A 393 10.60 -24.11 7.06
C THR A 393 11.47 -25.36 6.96
N GLY A 394 12.79 -25.22 6.75
CA GLY A 394 13.70 -26.36 6.56
C GLY A 394 13.58 -27.04 5.19
N GLU A 395 13.00 -26.38 4.19
CA GLU A 395 12.78 -26.93 2.85
C GLU A 395 13.83 -26.46 1.84
N VAL A 396 13.97 -27.20 0.73
CA VAL A 396 14.78 -26.80 -0.43
C VAL A 396 13.85 -26.48 -1.60
N LYS A 397 13.87 -25.22 -2.07
CA LYS A 397 13.12 -24.75 -3.24
C LYS A 397 13.94 -23.73 -4.02
N ARG A 398 13.68 -23.62 -5.33
CA ARG A 398 14.30 -22.58 -6.16
C ARG A 398 13.85 -21.19 -5.70
N LEU A 399 14.79 -20.26 -5.53
CA LEU A 399 14.48 -18.86 -5.25
C LEU A 399 13.98 -18.18 -6.53
N GLY A 400 12.88 -17.43 -6.41
CA GLY A 400 12.23 -16.71 -7.50
C GLY A 400 11.64 -15.39 -7.01
N SER A 401 10.85 -14.75 -7.85
CA SER A 401 10.08 -13.56 -7.45
C SER A 401 9.11 -13.87 -6.30
N PRO A 402 8.74 -12.88 -5.47
CA PRO A 402 7.78 -13.06 -4.39
C PRO A 402 6.48 -13.73 -4.86
N ARG A 403 5.98 -14.67 -4.08
CA ARG A 403 4.72 -15.37 -4.38
C ARG A 403 3.53 -14.48 -4.03
N ARG A 404 2.35 -14.81 -4.56
CA ARG A 404 1.10 -14.11 -4.19
C ARG A 404 0.89 -14.08 -2.66
N ARG A 405 1.20 -15.19 -1.97
CA ARG A 405 1.11 -15.26 -0.50
C ARG A 405 2.06 -14.28 0.18
N ASP A 406 3.29 -14.14 -0.32
CA ASP A 406 4.30 -13.27 0.26
C ASP A 406 3.86 -11.80 0.14
N ILE A 407 3.36 -11.41 -1.04
CA ILE A 407 2.78 -10.09 -1.29
C ILE A 407 1.56 -9.84 -0.38
N GLY A 408 0.67 -10.83 -0.25
CA GLY A 408 -0.49 -10.73 0.63
C GLY A 408 -0.14 -10.58 2.12
N HIS A 409 0.90 -11.26 2.59
CA HIS A 409 1.39 -11.10 3.97
C HIS A 409 2.05 -9.74 4.18
N GLY A 410 2.82 -9.25 3.21
CA GLY A 410 3.41 -7.90 3.23
C GLY A 410 2.33 -6.82 3.32
N ALA A 411 1.32 -6.89 2.44
CA ALA A 411 0.20 -5.95 2.45
C ALA A 411 -0.60 -5.96 3.76
N LEU A 412 -0.81 -7.14 4.38
CA LEU A 412 -1.45 -7.22 5.70
C LEU A 412 -0.62 -6.52 6.77
N ALA A 413 0.70 -6.77 6.80
CA ALA A 413 1.59 -6.12 7.75
C ALA A 413 1.65 -4.61 7.54
N GLU A 414 1.65 -4.20 6.27
CA GLU A 414 1.65 -2.80 5.87
C GLU A 414 0.39 -2.07 6.35
N ARG A 415 -0.77 -2.60 5.99
CA ARG A 415 -2.08 -2.07 6.36
C ARG A 415 -2.22 -1.93 7.88
N SER A 416 -1.65 -2.88 8.63
CA SER A 416 -1.66 -2.86 10.08
C SER A 416 -0.83 -1.73 10.70
N LEU A 417 0.14 -1.17 9.98
CA LEU A 417 1.07 -0.15 10.48
C LEU A 417 0.74 1.25 9.99
N LEU A 418 0.08 1.39 8.83
CA LEU A 418 -0.31 2.70 8.27
C LEU A 418 -1.05 3.59 9.30
N ALA A 419 -1.88 2.99 10.15
CA ALA A 419 -2.67 3.70 11.16
C ALA A 419 -1.86 4.42 12.24
N VAL A 420 -0.61 4.02 12.47
CA VAL A 420 0.26 4.59 13.51
C VAL A 420 1.43 5.39 12.95
N LEU A 421 1.57 5.48 11.63
CA LEU A 421 2.65 6.25 11.02
C LEU A 421 2.44 7.76 11.22
N PRO A 422 3.53 8.52 11.41
CA PRO A 422 3.44 9.96 11.52
C PRO A 422 3.02 10.60 10.18
N PRO A 423 2.27 11.71 10.21
CA PRO A 423 1.93 12.47 9.01
C PRO A 423 3.19 12.97 8.28
N LYS A 424 3.07 13.26 6.98
CA LYS A 424 4.22 13.65 6.12
C LYS A 424 4.84 14.96 6.61
N GLU A 425 4.02 15.85 7.16
CA GLU A 425 4.41 17.16 7.70
C GLU A 425 5.31 17.03 8.94
N GLU A 426 5.12 15.98 9.75
CA GLU A 426 5.90 15.74 10.96
C GLU A 426 7.15 14.90 10.68
N PHE A 427 7.07 13.98 9.72
CA PHE A 427 8.17 13.07 9.40
C PHE A 427 8.26 12.83 7.89
N ALA A 428 8.87 13.75 7.15
CA ALA A 428 8.92 13.76 5.69
C ALA A 428 9.86 12.70 5.06
N TYR A 429 9.82 11.46 5.53
CA TYR A 429 10.63 10.35 5.03
C TYR A 429 9.79 9.32 4.30
N THR A 430 10.34 8.80 3.21
CA THR A 430 9.93 7.50 2.66
C THR A 430 10.46 6.40 3.57
N MET A 431 9.65 5.40 3.86
CA MET A 431 9.96 4.32 4.80
C MET A 431 9.81 3.00 4.08
N ARG A 432 10.91 2.27 3.92
CA ARG A 432 10.90 0.91 3.38
C ARG A 432 11.26 -0.08 4.47
N LEU A 433 10.38 -1.05 4.70
CA LEU A 433 10.62 -2.15 5.62
C LEU A 433 10.72 -3.44 4.85
N VAL A 434 11.69 -4.27 5.23
CA VAL A 434 11.84 -5.62 4.69
C VAL A 434 11.85 -6.61 5.84
N SER A 435 10.82 -7.44 5.91
CA SER A 435 10.72 -8.54 6.87
C SER A 435 11.24 -9.84 6.25
N GLU A 436 12.36 -10.32 6.76
CA GLU A 436 12.95 -11.61 6.42
C GLU A 436 12.48 -12.67 7.42
N THR A 437 11.71 -13.65 6.95
CA THR A 437 11.30 -14.77 7.80
C THR A 437 12.47 -15.74 7.94
N LEU A 438 13.05 -15.84 9.15
CA LEU A 438 14.20 -16.69 9.43
C LEU A 438 13.80 -18.09 9.89
N SER A 439 12.65 -18.21 10.56
CA SER A 439 12.04 -19.47 10.98
C SER A 439 10.52 -19.30 11.02
N SER A 440 9.76 -20.34 10.70
CA SER A 440 8.30 -20.28 10.72
C SER A 440 7.66 -21.57 11.21
N ASN A 441 6.96 -21.47 12.34
CA ASN A 441 6.04 -22.49 12.84
C ASN A 441 4.68 -21.86 13.22
N GLY A 442 4.26 -20.80 12.53
CA GLY A 442 2.96 -20.15 12.77
C GLY A 442 3.04 -18.64 12.59
N SER A 443 2.09 -18.10 11.81
CA SER A 443 1.91 -16.67 11.48
C SER A 443 3.16 -15.79 11.53
N SER A 444 4.06 -16.03 10.57
CA SER A 444 5.17 -15.12 10.29
C SER A 444 4.69 -13.72 9.91
N SER A 445 3.49 -13.55 9.34
CA SER A 445 2.92 -12.23 9.03
C SER A 445 2.70 -11.36 10.27
N MET A 446 2.20 -11.94 11.37
CA MET A 446 2.03 -11.20 12.63
C MET A 446 3.37 -10.95 13.32
N ALA A 447 4.33 -11.87 13.19
CA ALA A 447 5.71 -11.61 13.60
C ALA A 447 6.36 -10.48 12.78
N SER A 448 6.02 -10.33 11.49
CA SER A 448 6.45 -9.20 10.66
C SER A 448 5.88 -7.88 11.14
N VAL A 449 4.62 -7.82 11.56
CA VAL A 449 4.04 -6.60 12.18
C VAL A 449 4.85 -6.22 13.42
N CYS A 450 5.05 -7.17 14.35
CA CYS A 450 5.82 -6.91 15.57
C CYS A 450 7.27 -6.48 15.27
N GLY A 451 7.97 -7.20 14.38
CA GLY A 451 9.34 -6.86 13.96
C GLY A 451 9.43 -5.50 13.28
N SER A 452 8.42 -5.13 12.51
CA SER A 452 8.32 -3.84 11.83
C SER A 452 8.09 -2.68 12.79
N THR A 453 7.20 -2.84 13.78
CA THR A 453 7.03 -1.89 14.88
C THR A 453 8.36 -1.62 15.58
N LEU A 454 9.08 -2.69 15.93
CA LEU A 454 10.38 -2.60 16.59
C LEU A 454 11.42 -1.89 15.71
N ALA A 455 11.50 -2.24 14.42
CA ALA A 455 12.43 -1.62 13.49
C ALA A 455 12.14 -0.13 13.24
N LEU A 456 10.88 0.28 13.21
CA LEU A 456 10.46 1.68 13.10
C LEU A 456 10.88 2.48 14.35
N MET A 457 10.60 1.94 15.54
CA MET A 457 10.98 2.57 16.80
C MET A 457 12.51 2.66 16.94
N ASP A 458 13.23 1.60 16.57
CA ASP A 458 14.70 1.57 16.55
C ASP A 458 15.29 2.56 15.54
N ALA A 459 14.63 2.78 14.40
CA ALA A 459 15.02 3.79 13.41
C ALA A 459 14.75 5.24 13.85
N GLY A 460 14.05 5.45 14.96
CA GLY A 460 13.65 6.77 15.44
C GLY A 460 12.45 7.35 14.69
N VAL A 461 11.63 6.51 14.05
CA VAL A 461 10.37 6.96 13.44
C VAL A 461 9.36 7.24 14.56
N PRO A 462 8.79 8.46 14.64
CA PRO A 462 7.84 8.83 15.69
C PRO A 462 6.45 8.24 15.42
N ILE A 463 6.34 6.90 15.48
CA ILE A 463 5.04 6.23 15.39
C ILE A 463 4.15 6.61 16.58
N LYS A 464 2.85 6.78 16.35
CA LYS A 464 1.87 7.19 17.36
C LYS A 464 1.83 6.23 18.56
N ALA A 465 1.85 4.93 18.28
CA ALA A 465 1.83 3.86 19.28
C ALA A 465 2.40 2.56 18.69
N PRO A 466 2.99 1.68 19.52
CA PRO A 466 3.46 0.38 19.05
C PRO A 466 2.30 -0.55 18.68
N VAL A 467 2.45 -1.29 17.59
CA VAL A 467 1.48 -2.27 17.09
C VAL A 467 2.01 -3.69 17.31
N ALA A 468 1.19 -4.58 17.87
CA ALA A 468 1.47 -6.00 17.97
C ALA A 468 0.45 -6.82 17.16
N GLY A 469 0.89 -7.97 16.65
CA GLY A 469 0.06 -8.91 15.90
C GLY A 469 -0.06 -10.28 16.58
N VAL A 470 -1.26 -10.84 16.58
CA VAL A 470 -1.55 -12.20 17.08
C VAL A 470 -2.32 -12.98 16.02
N ALA A 471 -2.02 -14.27 15.93
CA ALA A 471 -2.76 -15.21 15.09
C ALA A 471 -3.55 -16.16 15.95
N MET A 472 -4.76 -16.42 15.52
CA MET A 472 -5.79 -17.09 16.28
C MET A 472 -6.40 -18.18 15.40
N GLY A 473 -6.88 -19.25 16.02
CA GLY A 473 -7.59 -20.32 15.35
C GLY A 473 -8.87 -20.68 16.09
N LEU A 474 -9.76 -21.36 15.40
CA LEU A 474 -10.95 -21.95 15.97
C LEU A 474 -11.07 -23.39 15.48
N ILE A 475 -11.39 -24.29 16.40
CA ILE A 475 -11.79 -25.67 16.10
C ILE A 475 -13.21 -25.87 16.63
N THR A 476 -14.06 -26.48 15.82
CA THR A 476 -15.44 -26.82 16.11
C THR A 476 -15.66 -28.33 16.01
N ALA A 477 -16.50 -28.87 16.88
CA ALA A 477 -16.94 -30.25 16.85
C ALA A 477 -18.32 -30.33 16.16
N SER A 478 -18.65 -31.50 15.63
CA SER A 478 -19.96 -31.77 15.03
C SER A 478 -21.13 -31.64 16.01
N ASP A 479 -20.86 -31.81 17.31
CA ASP A 479 -21.83 -31.60 18.40
C ASP A 479 -22.01 -30.13 18.80
N GLY A 480 -21.33 -29.20 18.13
CA GLY A 480 -21.39 -27.77 18.37
C GLY A 480 -20.45 -27.25 19.44
N ARG A 481 -19.58 -28.07 20.06
CA ARG A 481 -18.50 -27.56 20.92
C ARG A 481 -17.45 -26.80 20.10
N TRP A 482 -16.81 -25.78 20.67
CA TRP A 482 -15.67 -25.10 20.04
C TRP A 482 -14.55 -24.77 21.02
N ARG A 483 -13.38 -24.47 20.46
CA ARG A 483 -12.20 -23.95 21.17
C ARG A 483 -11.52 -22.87 20.34
N VAL A 484 -11.31 -21.70 20.95
CA VAL A 484 -10.49 -20.62 20.40
C VAL A 484 -9.04 -20.82 20.83
N LEU A 485 -8.13 -20.80 19.86
CA LEU A 485 -6.69 -20.99 20.05
C LEU A 485 -5.95 -19.67 19.85
N THR A 486 -5.13 -19.29 20.82
CA THR A 486 -4.21 -18.14 20.73
C THR A 486 -2.85 -18.60 20.25
N ASP A 487 -2.23 -17.81 19.37
CA ASP A 487 -0.89 -18.04 18.84
C ASP A 487 -0.75 -19.44 18.21
N ILE A 488 -1.51 -19.66 17.14
CA ILE A 488 -1.56 -20.94 16.43
C ILE A 488 -0.24 -21.33 15.77
N GLN A 489 0.00 -22.64 15.74
CA GLN A 489 1.08 -23.27 15.00
C GLN A 489 0.67 -23.56 13.55
N GLY A 490 1.65 -23.86 12.68
CA GLY A 490 1.37 -24.22 11.29
C GLY A 490 0.47 -25.46 11.14
N ILE A 491 0.62 -26.45 12.02
CA ILE A 491 -0.26 -27.63 12.05
C ILE A 491 -1.69 -27.25 12.47
N GLU A 492 -1.85 -26.39 13.47
CA GLU A 492 -3.17 -25.96 13.95
C GLU A 492 -3.90 -25.07 12.94
N ASP A 493 -3.16 -24.26 12.17
CA ASP A 493 -3.68 -23.45 11.04
C ASP A 493 -4.24 -24.33 9.92
N HIS A 494 -3.52 -25.41 9.58
CA HIS A 494 -3.97 -26.35 8.55
C HIS A 494 -5.26 -27.06 8.96
N LEU A 495 -5.33 -27.47 10.22
CA LEU A 495 -6.41 -28.31 10.77
C LEU A 495 -7.61 -27.50 11.31
N GLY A 496 -7.44 -26.20 11.52
CA GLY A 496 -8.45 -25.31 12.08
C GLY A 496 -9.57 -24.96 11.08
N ASP A 497 -10.76 -24.74 11.62
CA ASP A 497 -11.99 -24.41 10.88
C ASP A 497 -12.09 -22.93 10.54
N MET A 498 -11.35 -22.11 11.28
CA MET A 498 -11.16 -20.70 11.01
C MET A 498 -9.79 -20.28 11.51
N ASP A 499 -9.07 -19.51 10.69
CA ASP A 499 -7.86 -18.81 11.07
C ASP A 499 -8.09 -17.31 10.95
N PHE A 500 -7.61 -16.57 11.94
CA PHE A 500 -7.68 -15.12 11.85
C PHE A 500 -6.50 -14.45 12.51
N LYS A 501 -6.16 -13.27 12.00
CA LYS A 501 -4.95 -12.52 12.29
C LYS A 501 -5.39 -11.12 12.65
N VAL A 502 -4.96 -10.65 13.81
CA VAL A 502 -5.36 -9.34 14.32
C VAL A 502 -4.10 -8.60 14.77
N ALA A 503 -3.95 -7.40 14.23
CA ALA A 503 -2.94 -6.44 14.61
C ALA A 503 -3.60 -5.20 15.21
N GLY A 504 -2.91 -4.56 16.13
CA GLY A 504 -3.43 -3.36 16.79
C GLY A 504 -2.52 -2.84 17.89
N THR A 505 -2.89 -1.69 18.40
CA THR A 505 -2.29 -1.06 19.57
C THR A 505 -3.04 -1.50 20.83
N ALA A 506 -2.73 -0.86 21.95
CA ALA A 506 -3.52 -0.98 23.18
C ALA A 506 -4.93 -0.39 23.03
N ASP A 507 -5.10 0.60 22.16
CA ASP A 507 -6.33 1.39 22.02
C ASP A 507 -7.31 0.79 21.02
N GLY A 508 -6.83 -0.02 20.07
CA GLY A 508 -7.71 -0.69 19.12
C GLY A 508 -7.00 -1.50 18.04
N ILE A 509 -7.81 -2.09 17.17
CA ILE A 509 -7.38 -2.87 16.01
C ILE A 509 -6.92 -1.91 14.91
N THR A 510 -5.81 -2.28 14.26
CA THR A 510 -5.27 -1.61 13.07
C THR A 510 -5.30 -2.49 11.83
N GLY A 511 -5.28 -3.81 11.99
CA GLY A 511 -5.42 -4.76 10.90
C GLY A 511 -6.17 -6.02 11.33
N LEU A 512 -7.03 -6.54 10.46
CA LEU A 512 -7.80 -7.76 10.70
C LEU A 512 -7.86 -8.58 9.41
N GLN A 513 -7.57 -9.88 9.50
CA GLN A 513 -7.77 -10.82 8.41
C GLN A 513 -8.41 -12.08 8.99
N MET A 514 -9.51 -12.54 8.42
CA MET A 514 -10.20 -13.77 8.83
C MET A 514 -10.47 -14.63 7.61
N ASP A 515 -10.20 -15.93 7.74
CA ASP A 515 -10.52 -16.97 6.77
C ASP A 515 -11.30 -18.07 7.48
N ILE A 516 -12.52 -18.33 7.00
CA ILE A 516 -13.45 -19.29 7.58
C ILE A 516 -13.64 -20.42 6.56
N LYS A 517 -13.29 -21.64 6.97
CA LYS A 517 -13.30 -22.83 6.11
C LYS A 517 -14.55 -23.69 6.31
N THR A 518 -15.31 -23.45 7.37
CA THR A 518 -16.52 -24.20 7.71
C THR A 518 -17.75 -23.30 7.84
N THR A 519 -18.93 -23.91 7.86
CA THR A 519 -20.17 -23.23 8.22
C THR A 519 -20.45 -23.34 9.72
N GLY A 520 -21.25 -22.43 10.29
CA GLY A 520 -21.68 -22.52 11.69
C GLY A 520 -20.91 -21.66 12.69
N ILE A 521 -19.98 -20.81 12.23
CA ILE A 521 -19.33 -19.81 13.10
C ILE A 521 -20.30 -18.65 13.31
N THR A 522 -20.86 -18.57 14.51
CA THR A 522 -21.81 -17.52 14.90
C THR A 522 -21.09 -16.22 15.27
N TYR A 523 -21.83 -15.11 15.29
CA TYR A 523 -21.29 -13.82 15.75
C TYR A 523 -20.88 -13.83 17.23
N ASP A 524 -21.49 -14.68 18.06
CA ASP A 524 -21.12 -14.83 19.46
C ASP A 524 -19.76 -15.51 19.60
N ILE A 525 -19.48 -16.53 18.78
CA ILE A 525 -18.16 -17.16 18.70
C ILE A 525 -17.10 -16.13 18.26
N MET A 526 -17.41 -15.29 17.25
CA MET A 526 -16.50 -14.22 16.82
C MET A 526 -16.23 -13.20 17.94
N ARG A 527 -17.25 -12.85 18.74
CA ARG A 527 -17.12 -11.94 19.88
C ARG A 527 -16.18 -12.50 20.94
N GLU A 528 -16.34 -13.77 21.31
CA GLU A 528 -15.43 -14.47 22.24
C GLU A 528 -14.01 -14.49 21.69
N ALA A 529 -13.87 -14.82 20.40
CA ALA A 529 -12.60 -14.91 19.72
C ALA A 529 -11.86 -13.55 19.73
N PHE A 530 -12.56 -12.45 19.47
CA PHE A 530 -12.00 -11.09 19.53
C PHE A 530 -11.57 -10.69 20.95
N ALA A 531 -12.33 -11.07 21.98
CA ALA A 531 -11.94 -10.82 23.37
C ALA A 531 -10.63 -11.53 23.72
N GLN A 532 -10.51 -12.82 23.42
CA GLN A 532 -9.28 -13.59 23.65
C GLN A 532 -8.10 -13.07 22.81
N THR A 533 -8.38 -12.58 21.60
CA THR A 533 -7.38 -11.95 20.74
C THR A 533 -6.80 -10.69 21.36
N ARG A 534 -7.65 -9.84 21.94
CA ARG A 534 -7.21 -8.62 22.62
C ARG A 534 -6.26 -8.93 23.76
N GLU A 535 -6.60 -9.90 24.61
CA GLU A 535 -5.74 -10.38 25.70
C GLU A 535 -4.36 -10.80 25.16
N GLY A 536 -4.35 -11.62 24.09
CA GLY A 536 -3.11 -12.11 23.50
C GLY A 536 -2.27 -11.01 22.83
N ARG A 537 -2.92 -10.05 22.15
CA ARG A 537 -2.26 -8.90 21.52
C ARG A 537 -1.57 -8.03 22.57
N LEU A 538 -2.26 -7.72 23.67
CA LEU A 538 -1.70 -6.91 24.76
C LEU A 538 -0.51 -7.60 25.43
N TYR A 539 -0.60 -8.92 25.67
CA TYR A 539 0.53 -9.68 26.20
C TYR A 539 1.78 -9.60 25.32
N ILE A 540 1.62 -9.71 23.99
CA ILE A 540 2.74 -9.57 23.04
C ILE A 540 3.30 -8.15 23.07
N LEU A 541 2.42 -7.14 23.11
CA LEU A 541 2.79 -5.74 23.18
C LEU A 541 3.63 -5.43 24.43
N ASP A 542 3.26 -5.99 25.58
CA ASP A 542 4.01 -5.85 26.83
C ASP A 542 5.42 -6.43 26.73
N LYS A 543 5.58 -7.58 26.05
CA LYS A 543 6.91 -8.17 25.80
C LYS A 543 7.77 -7.30 24.88
N MET A 544 7.18 -6.65 23.88
CA MET A 544 7.88 -5.71 23.01
C MET A 544 8.30 -4.45 23.77
N ASN A 545 7.36 -3.86 24.52
CA ASN A 545 7.59 -2.64 25.30
C ASN A 545 8.64 -2.81 26.41
N ALA A 546 8.82 -4.04 26.91
CA ALA A 546 9.89 -4.34 27.87
C ALA A 546 11.30 -4.14 27.29
N VAL A 547 11.46 -4.14 25.96
CA VAL A 547 12.75 -3.92 25.27
C VAL A 547 12.86 -2.51 24.70
N ILE A 548 11.81 -2.03 24.04
CA ILE A 548 11.73 -0.65 23.51
C ILE A 548 10.29 -0.16 23.67
N ASN A 549 10.07 0.81 24.56
CA ASN A 549 8.74 1.33 24.89
C ASN A 549 8.38 2.65 24.19
N ALA A 550 9.35 3.28 23.53
CA ALA A 550 9.17 4.49 22.74
C ALA A 550 10.18 4.50 21.58
N PRO A 551 9.86 5.18 20.45
CA PRO A 551 10.85 5.42 19.41
C PRO A 551 12.13 6.06 19.95
N ARG A 552 13.28 5.74 19.35
CA ARG A 552 14.54 6.41 19.67
C ARG A 552 14.40 7.90 19.41
N ARG A 553 14.96 8.71 20.31
CA ARG A 553 14.97 10.19 20.19
C ARG A 553 15.81 10.66 19.01
N GLU A 554 16.85 9.91 18.67
CA GLU A 554 17.77 10.22 17.59
C GLU A 554 17.72 9.09 16.56
N MET A 555 17.52 9.45 15.28
CA MET A 555 17.67 8.50 14.18
C MET A 555 19.13 8.07 14.01
N SER A 556 19.34 6.93 13.36
CA SER A 556 20.67 6.41 13.00
C SER A 556 21.55 7.47 12.34
N PRO A 557 22.87 7.50 12.62
CA PRO A 557 23.82 8.40 11.96
C PRO A 557 23.95 8.12 10.46
N TYR A 558 23.52 6.93 10.00
CA TYR A 558 23.51 6.56 8.59
C TYR A 558 22.22 6.95 7.87
N ALA A 559 21.17 7.30 8.62
CA ALA A 559 19.93 7.78 8.03
C ALA A 559 20.11 9.19 7.45
N PRO A 560 19.53 9.48 6.27
CA PRO A 560 19.57 10.84 5.74
C PRO A 560 18.89 11.80 6.71
N ARG A 561 19.46 12.97 6.91
CA ARG A 561 18.82 14.10 7.60
C ARG A 561 18.09 14.93 6.56
N ILE A 562 16.84 15.25 6.84
CA ILE A 562 16.00 16.09 5.96
C ILE A 562 15.89 17.47 6.60
N ILE A 563 16.43 18.48 5.93
CA ILE A 563 16.20 19.89 6.26
C ILE A 563 15.04 20.37 5.39
N THR A 564 13.98 20.85 6.03
CA THR A 564 12.83 21.44 5.33
C THR A 564 12.96 22.95 5.32
N LEU A 565 12.86 23.54 4.13
CA LEU A 565 12.85 24.98 3.91
C LEU A 565 11.52 25.37 3.27
N GLN A 566 11.01 26.56 3.62
CA GLN A 566 9.87 27.16 2.93
C GLN A 566 10.38 28.29 2.05
N ILE A 567 10.13 28.19 0.74
CA ILE A 567 10.41 29.25 -0.23
C ILE A 567 9.09 29.83 -0.75
N ASN A 568 9.16 31.02 -1.33
CA ASN A 568 8.03 31.59 -2.05
C ASN A 568 7.75 30.71 -3.31
N PRO A 569 6.51 30.23 -3.53
CA PRO A 569 6.15 29.41 -4.70
C PRO A 569 6.57 30.02 -6.04
N ASP A 570 6.56 31.35 -6.17
CA ASP A 570 7.00 32.06 -7.38
C ASP A 570 8.51 31.89 -7.67
N LYS A 571 9.28 31.36 -6.72
CA LYS A 571 10.73 31.11 -6.83
C LYS A 571 11.08 29.65 -7.14
N ILE A 572 10.10 28.74 -7.15
CA ILE A 572 10.31 27.33 -7.51
C ILE A 572 10.98 27.22 -8.89
N GLY A 573 10.49 27.99 -9.88
CA GLY A 573 11.07 27.98 -11.23
C GLY A 573 12.53 28.44 -11.29
N ALA A 574 12.96 29.34 -10.40
CA ALA A 574 14.34 29.79 -10.31
C ALA A 574 15.26 28.74 -9.67
N LEU A 575 14.75 28.05 -8.63
CA LEU A 575 15.46 26.96 -7.97
C LEU A 575 15.65 25.75 -8.90
N ILE A 576 14.60 25.35 -9.62
CA ILE A 576 14.68 24.25 -10.61
C ILE A 576 15.59 24.66 -11.77
N GLY A 577 15.39 25.88 -12.29
CA GLY A 577 16.09 26.41 -13.45
C GLY A 577 15.69 25.74 -14.77
N PRO A 578 16.16 26.25 -15.92
CA PRO A 578 15.83 25.71 -17.23
C PRO A 578 16.22 24.23 -17.35
N GLY A 579 15.23 23.35 -17.57
CA GLY A 579 15.43 21.90 -17.69
C GLY A 579 15.95 21.21 -16.43
N GLY A 580 15.79 21.82 -15.24
CA GLY A 580 16.31 21.28 -13.98
C GLY A 580 17.82 21.48 -13.78
N LYS A 581 18.47 22.34 -14.58
CA LYS A 581 19.93 22.52 -14.53
C LYS A 581 20.42 23.07 -13.19
N THR A 582 19.69 24.01 -12.59
CA THR A 582 20.10 24.66 -11.34
C THR A 582 20.04 23.68 -10.17
N ILE A 583 18.90 23.01 -9.99
CA ILE A 583 18.72 22.03 -8.91
C ILE A 583 19.68 20.83 -9.06
N ARG A 584 19.93 20.35 -10.28
CA ARG A 584 20.95 19.32 -10.54
C ARG A 584 22.35 19.81 -10.20
N GLY A 585 22.69 21.05 -10.52
CA GLY A 585 23.98 21.63 -10.17
C GLY A 585 24.21 21.69 -8.65
N ILE A 586 23.19 22.04 -7.87
CA ILE A 586 23.28 22.02 -6.40
C ILE A 586 23.42 20.57 -5.89
N THR A 587 22.62 19.66 -6.44
CA THR A 587 22.67 18.22 -6.10
C THR A 587 24.05 17.62 -6.39
N GLU A 588 24.64 17.91 -7.55
CA GLU A 588 25.97 17.43 -7.95
C GLU A 588 27.10 18.05 -7.11
N ALA A 589 26.98 19.33 -6.75
CA ALA A 589 28.00 20.03 -5.97
C ALA A 589 28.02 19.60 -4.50
N THR A 590 26.86 19.31 -3.92
CA THR A 590 26.71 19.01 -2.49
C THR A 590 26.53 17.52 -2.21
N GLY A 591 26.10 16.73 -3.19
CA GLY A 591 25.68 15.35 -2.98
C GLY A 591 24.35 15.20 -2.23
N ALA A 592 23.67 16.30 -1.88
CA ALA A 592 22.37 16.28 -1.23
C ALA A 592 21.24 16.12 -2.25
N GLN A 593 20.24 15.30 -1.92
CA GLN A 593 19.02 15.20 -2.72
C GLN A 593 18.07 16.35 -2.38
N ILE A 594 17.54 17.01 -3.41
CA ILE A 594 16.65 18.16 -3.26
C ILE A 594 15.32 17.85 -3.92
N ASP A 595 14.27 17.77 -3.10
CA ASP A 595 12.89 17.60 -3.54
C ASP A 595 12.12 18.90 -3.32
N VAL A 596 11.32 19.33 -4.30
CA VAL A 596 10.58 20.60 -4.25
C VAL A 596 9.10 20.30 -4.49
N GLU A 597 8.25 20.76 -3.57
CA GLU A 597 6.79 20.67 -3.67
C GLU A 597 6.20 21.96 -4.27
N ASP A 598 5.02 21.85 -4.88
CA ASP A 598 4.34 22.97 -5.56
C ASP A 598 3.94 24.11 -4.62
N ASP A 599 3.85 23.85 -3.32
CA ASP A 599 3.56 24.84 -2.27
C ASP A 599 4.81 25.58 -1.77
N GLY A 600 5.98 25.31 -2.37
CA GLY A 600 7.25 25.96 -2.02
C GLY A 600 7.99 25.30 -0.86
N ARG A 601 7.56 24.13 -0.36
CA ARG A 601 8.40 23.33 0.54
C ARG A 601 9.55 22.71 -0.24
N VAL A 602 10.77 22.83 0.29
CA VAL A 602 11.99 22.25 -0.26
C VAL A 602 12.61 21.33 0.78
N PHE A 603 12.83 20.08 0.42
CA PHE A 603 13.45 19.06 1.27
C PHE A 603 14.88 18.83 0.80
N VAL A 604 15.86 19.10 1.68
CA VAL A 604 17.28 18.82 1.46
C VAL A 604 17.65 17.59 2.26
N SER A 605 17.95 16.48 1.58
CA SER A 605 18.19 15.17 2.19
C SER A 605 19.65 14.75 2.02
N THR A 606 20.38 14.54 3.12
CA THR A 606 21.75 13.98 3.09
C THR A 606 22.17 13.46 4.47
N ALA A 607 23.08 12.49 4.52
CA ALA A 607 23.69 12.02 5.78
C ALA A 607 24.82 12.94 6.27
N ASP A 608 25.34 13.84 5.41
CA ASP A 608 26.43 14.76 5.73
C ASP A 608 25.87 16.15 6.10
N GLY A 609 26.10 16.56 7.36
CA GLY A 609 25.61 17.84 7.86
C GLY A 609 26.24 19.07 7.18
N GLU A 610 27.49 18.98 6.73
CA GLU A 610 28.15 20.08 6.04
C GLU A 610 27.57 20.25 4.63
N ALA A 611 27.40 19.15 3.90
CA ALA A 611 26.72 19.13 2.62
C ALA A 611 25.29 19.70 2.70
N ALA A 612 24.56 19.36 3.78
CA ALA A 612 23.21 19.86 4.00
C ALA A 612 23.19 21.39 4.14
N GLN A 613 24.09 21.95 4.96
CA GLN A 613 24.19 23.40 5.16
C GLN A 613 24.61 24.13 3.90
N GLN A 614 25.53 23.55 3.12
CA GLN A 614 25.92 24.12 1.83
C GLN A 614 24.76 24.15 0.84
N ALA A 615 23.98 23.08 0.73
CA ALA A 615 22.80 23.02 -0.13
C ALA A 615 21.74 24.04 0.30
N VAL A 616 21.45 24.13 1.60
CA VAL A 616 20.53 25.14 2.17
C VAL A 616 21.00 26.55 1.81
N ALA A 617 22.28 26.88 2.01
CA ALA A 617 22.81 28.20 1.70
C ALA A 617 22.70 28.55 0.21
N MET A 618 22.93 27.58 -0.69
CA MET A 618 22.74 27.77 -2.13
C MET A 618 21.27 28.02 -2.49
N ILE A 619 20.34 27.28 -1.88
CA ILE A 619 18.89 27.45 -2.09
C ILE A 619 18.46 28.82 -1.59
N GLU A 620 18.82 29.19 -0.36
CA GLU A 620 18.50 30.49 0.22
C GLU A 620 19.07 31.63 -0.61
N ALA A 621 20.29 31.53 -1.12
CA ALA A 621 20.87 32.56 -1.99
C ALA A 621 20.06 32.76 -3.28
N LEU A 622 19.46 31.72 -3.83
CA LEU A 622 18.61 31.79 -5.04
C LEU A 622 17.20 32.29 -4.74
N THR A 623 16.65 31.95 -3.58
CA THR A 623 15.25 32.24 -3.22
C THR A 623 15.10 33.49 -2.35
N ARG A 624 16.21 34.07 -1.88
CA ARG A 624 16.22 35.28 -1.04
C ARG A 624 15.40 36.39 -1.69
N GLU A 625 14.40 36.86 -0.95
CA GLU A 625 13.66 38.04 -1.32
C GLU A 625 14.51 39.29 -1.08
N ILE A 626 14.73 40.04 -2.15
CA ILE A 626 15.39 41.34 -2.10
C ILE A 626 14.38 42.33 -1.54
N LYS A 627 14.61 42.83 -0.32
CA LYS A 627 13.78 43.86 0.31
C LYS A 627 14.48 45.21 0.26
N VAL A 628 13.69 46.27 0.37
CA VAL A 628 14.19 47.64 0.47
C VAL A 628 14.89 47.78 1.82
N GLY A 629 16.13 48.27 1.80
CA GLY A 629 17.01 48.32 2.96
C GLY A 629 18.05 47.20 3.02
N ASP A 630 17.91 46.12 2.24
CA ASP A 630 18.88 45.04 2.23
C ASP A 630 20.22 45.48 1.66
N ILE A 631 21.31 45.02 2.27
CA ILE A 631 22.69 45.27 1.85
C ILE A 631 23.25 44.01 1.21
N PHE A 632 23.77 44.13 -0.01
CA PHE A 632 24.40 43.04 -0.75
C PHE A 632 25.85 43.41 -1.10
N LEU A 633 26.75 42.43 -1.00
CA LEU A 633 28.05 42.47 -1.67
C LEU A 633 27.85 41.88 -3.06
N GLY A 634 27.86 42.73 -4.08
CA GLY A 634 27.53 42.32 -5.44
C GLY A 634 28.63 42.66 -6.43
N LYS A 635 28.74 41.85 -7.49
CA LYS A 635 29.74 42.02 -8.55
C LYS A 635 29.20 42.89 -9.67
N VAL A 636 29.98 43.86 -10.14
CA VAL A 636 29.63 44.72 -11.27
C VAL A 636 29.66 43.90 -12.55
N VAL A 637 28.49 43.68 -13.15
CA VAL A 637 28.34 42.86 -14.38
C VAL A 637 28.27 43.70 -15.64
N ARG A 638 27.83 44.96 -15.54
CA ARG A 638 27.72 45.86 -16.70
C ARG A 638 27.79 47.32 -16.28
N ILE A 639 28.55 48.13 -17.00
CA ILE A 639 28.65 49.58 -16.78
C ILE A 639 27.96 50.29 -17.94
N MET A 640 27.22 51.35 -17.64
CA MET A 640 26.57 52.26 -18.58
C MET A 640 26.89 53.70 -18.19
N PRO A 641 26.78 54.69 -19.10
CA PRO A 641 27.08 56.09 -18.78
C PRO A 641 26.26 56.68 -17.62
N PHE A 642 25.08 56.12 -17.34
CA PHE A 642 24.16 56.57 -16.29
C PHE A 642 24.20 55.73 -15.01
N GLY A 643 25.00 54.66 -14.95
CA GLY A 643 25.09 53.81 -13.76
C GLY A 643 25.75 52.45 -13.98
N ALA A 644 25.88 51.69 -12.90
CA ALA A 644 26.44 50.34 -12.90
C ALA A 644 25.37 49.29 -12.53
N PHE A 645 25.34 48.19 -13.26
CA PHE A 645 24.54 47.01 -12.92
C PHE A 645 25.36 46.06 -12.07
N VAL A 646 24.83 45.73 -10.90
CA VAL A 646 25.46 44.89 -9.90
C VAL A 646 24.61 43.64 -9.74
N ASN A 647 25.23 42.47 -9.89
CA ASN A 647 24.54 41.21 -9.64
C ASN A 647 24.38 41.02 -8.12
N LEU A 648 23.12 40.93 -7.66
CA LEU A 648 22.78 40.82 -6.24
C LEU A 648 22.64 39.37 -5.81
N VAL A 649 21.95 38.59 -6.66
CA VAL A 649 21.79 37.14 -6.56
C VAL A 649 21.79 36.58 -8.00
N PRO A 650 22.08 35.28 -8.20
CA PRO A 650 22.08 34.70 -9.53
C PRO A 650 20.77 34.99 -10.29
N GLY A 651 20.89 35.64 -11.47
CA GLY A 651 19.73 36.00 -12.32
C GLY A 651 18.99 37.28 -11.94
N LYS A 652 19.38 38.02 -10.89
CA LYS A 652 18.86 39.36 -10.58
C LYS A 652 19.96 40.40 -10.44
N ASP A 653 19.89 41.39 -11.31
CA ASP A 653 20.77 42.56 -11.28
C ASP A 653 20.01 43.77 -10.74
N GLY A 654 20.66 44.56 -9.90
CA GLY A 654 20.20 45.89 -9.52
C GLY A 654 21.05 46.98 -10.16
N MET A 655 20.48 48.17 -10.34
CA MET A 655 21.15 49.30 -10.96
C MET A 655 21.50 50.35 -9.91
N VAL A 656 22.79 50.64 -9.78
CA VAL A 656 23.30 51.79 -9.04
C VAL A 656 23.36 52.97 -10.01
N HIS A 657 22.52 53.99 -9.80
CA HIS A 657 22.57 55.20 -10.61
C HIS A 657 23.86 55.99 -10.32
N VAL A 658 24.36 56.77 -11.28
CA VAL A 658 25.61 57.54 -11.12
C VAL A 658 25.62 58.46 -9.89
N SER A 659 24.47 58.99 -9.49
CA SER A 659 24.31 59.83 -8.28
C SER A 659 24.37 59.05 -6.96
N GLU A 660 24.31 57.73 -7.03
CA GLU A 660 24.25 56.80 -5.89
C GLU A 660 25.53 55.99 -5.71
N LEU A 661 26.56 56.23 -6.54
CA LEU A 661 27.84 55.49 -6.50
C LEU A 661 28.79 56.00 -5.40
N ASP A 662 28.83 57.31 -5.17
CA ASP A 662 29.75 57.94 -4.23
C ASP A 662 29.17 59.24 -3.63
N VAL A 663 29.82 59.76 -2.59
CA VAL A 663 29.45 61.03 -1.92
C VAL A 663 29.90 62.23 -2.75
N SER A 664 31.01 62.10 -3.48
CA SER A 664 31.52 63.10 -4.40
C SER A 664 30.79 63.03 -5.75
N ARG A 665 30.85 64.14 -6.51
CA ARG A 665 30.23 64.20 -7.86
C ARG A 665 31.04 63.32 -8.81
N VAL A 666 30.41 62.26 -9.29
CA VAL A 666 31.00 61.31 -10.25
C VAL A 666 30.71 61.80 -11.67
N GLU A 667 31.74 62.08 -12.46
CA GLU A 667 31.59 62.46 -13.89
C GLU A 667 31.50 61.21 -14.79
N ASN A 668 32.35 60.19 -14.56
CA ASN A 668 32.26 58.90 -15.24
C ASN A 668 32.13 57.75 -14.23
N VAL A 669 31.22 56.82 -14.49
CA VAL A 669 30.99 55.64 -13.65
C VAL A 669 32.26 54.77 -13.53
N GLU A 670 33.06 54.71 -14.60
CA GLU A 670 34.31 53.95 -14.67
C GLU A 670 35.42 54.46 -13.74
N ASP A 671 35.31 55.71 -13.27
CA ASP A 671 36.27 56.30 -12.32
C ASP A 671 36.09 55.74 -10.90
N VAL A 672 34.91 55.16 -10.61
CA VAL A 672 34.53 54.70 -9.27
C VAL A 672 34.41 53.17 -9.20
N VAL A 673 33.95 52.52 -10.28
CA VAL A 673 33.74 51.07 -10.32
C VAL A 673 34.16 50.50 -11.67
N LYS A 674 34.84 49.36 -11.68
CA LYS A 674 35.22 48.62 -12.89
C LYS A 674 34.38 47.37 -13.08
N MET A 675 34.31 46.90 -14.32
CA MET A 675 33.64 45.64 -14.63
C MET A 675 34.33 44.50 -13.87
N GLY A 676 33.55 43.76 -13.08
CA GLY A 676 34.04 42.68 -12.23
C GLY A 676 34.39 43.06 -10.79
N ASP A 677 34.30 44.33 -10.40
CA ASP A 677 34.53 44.75 -9.00
C ASP A 677 33.41 44.27 -8.08
N GLU A 678 33.74 43.91 -6.84
CA GLU A 678 32.78 43.60 -5.78
C GLU A 678 32.54 44.83 -4.91
N ILE A 679 31.28 45.29 -4.85
CA ILE A 679 30.90 46.50 -4.12
C ILE A 679 29.71 46.24 -3.18
N ASN A 680 29.74 46.84 -2.00
CA ASN A 680 28.61 46.84 -1.08
C ASN A 680 27.56 47.86 -1.54
N VAL A 681 26.32 47.42 -1.67
CA VAL A 681 25.19 48.22 -2.19
C VAL A 681 23.92 47.95 -1.39
N MET A 682 23.18 49.01 -1.06
CA MET A 682 21.89 48.94 -0.38
C MET A 682 20.74 49.06 -1.37
N VAL A 683 19.69 48.25 -1.21
CA VAL A 683 18.46 48.35 -2.00
C VAL A 683 17.63 49.54 -1.54
N ILE A 684 17.49 50.55 -2.39
CA ILE A 684 16.72 51.76 -2.09
C ILE A 684 15.33 51.76 -2.73
N GLY A 685 15.09 50.91 -3.73
CA GLY A 685 13.87 50.97 -4.55
C GLY A 685 13.59 49.66 -5.25
N ILE A 686 12.32 49.23 -5.28
CA ILE A 686 11.87 48.15 -6.15
C ILE A 686 10.66 48.69 -6.90
N GLU A 687 10.77 48.77 -8.22
CA GLU A 687 9.77 49.41 -9.06
C GLU A 687 8.56 48.47 -9.28
N PRO A 688 7.33 48.88 -8.90
CA PRO A 688 6.14 48.02 -9.05
C PRO A 688 5.86 47.75 -10.54
N GLY A 689 5.75 46.46 -10.92
CA GLY A 689 5.39 46.01 -12.26
C GLY A 689 6.58 45.60 -13.16
N THR A 690 7.71 46.30 -13.09
CA THR A 690 8.92 45.94 -13.87
C THR A 690 9.92 45.10 -13.06
N GLY A 691 9.82 45.11 -11.73
CA GLY A 691 10.72 44.36 -10.83
C GLY A 691 12.15 44.90 -10.80
N LYS A 692 12.40 46.09 -11.37
CA LYS A 692 13.74 46.71 -11.40
C LYS A 692 14.16 47.13 -9.99
N VAL A 693 15.35 46.72 -9.59
CA VAL A 693 15.94 47.02 -8.27
C VAL A 693 16.88 48.22 -8.40
N SER A 694 16.59 49.28 -7.65
CA SER A 694 17.44 50.47 -7.53
C SER A 694 18.35 50.33 -6.31
N LEU A 695 19.64 50.57 -6.52
CA LEU A 695 20.69 50.36 -5.52
C LEU A 695 21.41 51.67 -5.18
N SER A 696 21.96 51.76 -3.97
CA SER A 696 22.82 52.87 -3.54
C SER A 696 24.03 52.38 -2.76
N ARG A 697 25.23 52.74 -3.23
CA ARG A 697 26.49 52.62 -2.49
C ARG A 697 26.68 53.82 -1.57
N ARG A 698 26.21 55.00 -2.00
CA ARG A 698 26.27 56.25 -1.25
C ARG A 698 25.58 56.15 0.11
N ALA A 699 24.41 55.51 0.18
CA ALA A 699 23.68 55.29 1.43
C ALA A 699 24.55 54.63 2.52
N LEU A 700 25.43 53.71 2.12
CA LEU A 700 26.36 53.02 3.02
C LEU A 700 27.56 53.89 3.41
N LEU A 701 27.99 54.78 2.52
CA LEU A 701 29.10 55.70 2.77
C LEU A 701 28.67 56.88 3.68
N THR A 702 27.40 57.28 3.62
CA THR A 702 26.84 58.39 4.40
C THR A 702 26.11 57.95 5.67
N GLY A 703 25.81 56.66 5.81
CA GLY A 703 25.03 56.11 6.94
C GLY A 703 23.52 56.40 6.86
N GLU A 704 23.03 56.81 5.69
CA GLU A 704 21.61 57.12 5.46
C GLU A 704 20.78 55.85 5.26
N THR A 705 19.53 55.84 5.74
CA THR A 705 18.62 54.70 5.55
C THR A 705 18.00 54.69 4.15
N ALA A 706 17.45 53.54 3.72
CA ALA A 706 16.74 53.45 2.45
C ALA A 706 15.53 54.40 2.35
N GLU A 707 14.91 54.74 3.50
CA GLU A 707 13.81 55.70 3.57
C GLU A 707 14.29 57.13 3.38
N ASP A 708 15.43 57.50 3.98
CA ASP A 708 16.06 58.83 3.79
C ASP A 708 16.44 59.05 2.32
N ARG A 709 17.00 58.02 1.67
CA ARG A 709 17.34 58.08 0.24
C ARG A 709 16.10 58.22 -0.64
N ARG A 710 15.01 57.49 -0.35
CA ARG A 710 13.73 57.64 -1.05
C ARG A 710 13.12 59.02 -0.86
N ALA A 711 13.16 59.56 0.36
CA ALA A 711 12.67 60.90 0.68
C ALA A 711 13.47 61.98 -0.05
N ALA A 712 14.78 61.77 -0.23
CA ALA A 712 15.67 62.60 -1.04
C ALA A 712 15.52 62.42 -2.56
N GLY A 713 14.53 61.64 -3.02
CA GLY A 713 14.20 61.44 -4.44
C GLY A 713 14.97 60.31 -5.13
N ALA A 714 15.77 59.52 -4.42
CA ALA A 714 16.47 58.37 -5.01
C ALA A 714 15.49 57.22 -5.31
N GLY A 715 15.61 56.62 -6.50
CA GLY A 715 14.78 55.48 -6.94
C GLY A 715 13.48 55.82 -7.69
N ARG A 716 13.18 57.10 -7.96
CA ARG A 716 12.11 57.48 -8.91
C ARG A 716 12.69 57.49 -10.33
N GLY A 717 12.30 56.52 -11.15
CA GLY A 717 12.61 56.53 -12.59
C GLY A 717 12.17 57.85 -13.24
N LEU A 718 12.98 58.35 -14.18
CA LEU A 718 12.77 59.58 -14.95
C LEU A 718 11.33 59.68 -15.47
N ARG A 719 10.52 60.55 -14.86
CA ARG A 719 9.28 61.08 -15.46
C ARG A 719 9.54 62.49 -16.00
N ASP A 720 9.63 62.53 -17.33
CA ASP A 720 9.13 63.56 -18.24
C ASP A 720 9.49 65.03 -17.94
N GLY A 721 10.49 65.54 -18.66
CA GLY A 721 10.82 66.96 -18.69
C GLY A 721 10.34 67.59 -20.00
N GLY A 722 9.24 68.35 -19.96
CA GLY A 722 8.90 69.22 -21.09
C GLY A 722 7.48 69.76 -21.14
N ALA A 723 7.07 70.61 -20.20
CA ALA A 723 5.90 71.47 -20.39
C ALA A 723 6.15 72.88 -19.84
N ARG A 724 6.79 73.73 -20.65
CA ARG A 724 6.65 75.18 -20.54
C ARG A 724 5.72 75.63 -21.66
N GLY A 725 4.56 76.13 -21.26
CA GLY A 725 3.57 76.70 -22.17
C GLY A 725 4.09 77.94 -22.87
N SER A 726 3.73 78.06 -24.14
CA SER A 726 3.61 79.34 -24.83
C SER A 726 2.43 79.29 -25.77
N ASP A 727 1.46 80.10 -25.41
CA ASP A 727 0.22 80.42 -26.10
C ASP A 727 0.54 81.29 -27.33
N ARG A 728 0.07 80.89 -28.52
CA ARG A 728 -0.24 81.73 -29.70
C ARG A 728 -0.63 80.86 -30.90
N GLY A 729 -1.87 81.01 -31.34
CA GLY A 729 -2.45 80.21 -32.42
C GLY A 729 -2.19 80.71 -33.84
N SER A 730 -2.74 79.97 -34.81
CA SER A 730 -3.58 80.46 -35.92
C SER A 730 -3.53 79.50 -37.13
N ARG A 731 -4.71 78.97 -37.48
CA ARG A 731 -5.31 78.73 -38.81
C ARG A 731 -4.52 78.02 -39.94
N GLY A 732 -5.24 77.10 -40.60
CA GLY A 732 -5.00 76.62 -41.98
C GLY A 732 -5.19 75.10 -42.07
N ASP A 733 -6.39 74.56 -42.30
CA ASP A 733 -7.02 74.26 -43.61
C ASP A 733 -6.21 73.32 -44.52
N GLY A 734 -6.87 72.27 -45.04
CA GLY A 734 -6.33 71.33 -46.04
C GLY A 734 -6.46 69.86 -45.63
N ASP A 735 -7.61 69.22 -45.74
CA ASP A 735 -8.21 68.59 -46.93
C ASP A 735 -7.83 67.10 -47.12
N ARG A 736 -8.91 66.32 -47.18
CA ARG A 736 -9.22 64.98 -47.72
C ARG A 736 -8.11 64.00 -48.17
N GLY A 737 -8.33 62.73 -47.81
CA GLY A 737 -8.03 61.59 -48.69
C GLY A 737 -7.99 60.22 -47.99
N PRO A 738 -8.91 59.27 -48.29
CA PRO A 738 -8.97 57.95 -47.64
C PRO A 738 -8.56 56.77 -48.56
N ARG A 739 -8.40 55.60 -47.92
CA ARG A 739 -8.42 54.21 -48.44
C ARG A 739 -7.11 53.62 -49.01
N GLY A 740 -6.89 52.36 -48.65
CA GLY A 740 -6.04 51.45 -49.42
C GLY A 740 -5.67 50.17 -48.67
N ASP A 741 -6.55 49.18 -48.72
CA ASP A 741 -6.30 47.77 -48.40
C ASP A 741 -5.04 47.21 -49.09
N GLY A 742 -4.40 46.24 -48.44
CA GLY A 742 -3.21 45.56 -48.96
C GLY A 742 -2.88 44.27 -48.23
N ASP A 743 -3.76 43.29 -48.40
CA ASP A 743 -3.65 41.87 -48.07
C ASP A 743 -2.29 41.24 -48.48
N ARG A 744 -1.75 40.32 -47.64
CA ARG A 744 -0.94 39.16 -48.07
C ARG A 744 -0.58 38.22 -46.91
N GLN A 745 -1.21 37.06 -46.94
CA GLN A 745 -0.88 35.85 -46.18
C GLN A 745 0.44 35.18 -46.61
N ARG A 746 1.16 34.66 -45.60
CA ARG A 746 1.90 33.35 -45.52
C ARG A 746 3.08 33.09 -46.51
N PRO A 747 3.88 31.99 -46.38
CA PRO A 747 4.07 31.00 -45.29
C PRO A 747 5.56 30.65 -44.99
N ARG A 748 5.82 29.82 -43.95
CA ARG A 748 6.67 28.58 -43.94
C ARG A 748 7.00 28.17 -42.48
N ARG A 749 6.68 26.94 -42.03
CA ARG A 749 7.48 25.69 -42.06
C ARG A 749 8.85 25.89 -41.38
N ARG A 750 9.33 25.02 -40.48
CA ARG A 750 9.14 23.58 -40.32
C ARG A 750 9.52 23.17 -38.91
#